data_AF-A0A1X1V7L5-F1
#
_entry.id   AF-A0A1X1V7L5-F1
#
_cell.length_a   1.000
_cell.length_b   1.000
_cell.length_c   1.000
_cell.angle_alpha   90.00
_cell.angle_beta   90.00
_cell.angle_gamma   90.00
#
_symmetry.space_group_name_H-M   'P 1'
#
loop_
_entity.id
_entity.type
_entity.pdbx_description
1 polymer ?
#
loop_
_entity_poly.entity_id
_entity_poly.type
_entity_poly.pdbx_seq_one_letter_code
_entity_poly.pdbx_strand_id
1 'polypeptide(L)'
;MNFVILPPEINSTRMYSGAGLGPMLAAAAAWDGVAAELGSAATSFEALTTGLAGGTWLGAASAAMLGAAAPYAAWLQATASDAEQAAAQARSAVSAFEAAQPAAVHPAIIAGNRSQLLSLVMSNLFGQNAPAIALAEAEYEQMRAQDETAMLGYHLSASAAVAQLPPWQELPQRLADMANSAIASWQLPNINIGTGNTGSFNIGNNNTGNFNIGNNNTGNANIGNANLGSFNLGFDNVGNFNAGLNNYVNANVGTRNVGQFNIGFENTGNANVGIWNVGFRNVGFVNVGEGFVGIAQPGNGDVGVTSVVERLGGGGVVLTLGGTAFSPLPRIFYTAAVSDLFINPVDPASAGYAADFLVTPSKLWPLTGLDSLSLDKSVARGVADLNSAIMTQFTLGQKTVVLGYSQSAVVVGEELRHLATLPTDQRPALSDLSFVLIGDPANPNGGVLSRFPGVHIPIADFTFFPATPSNVYPATVYTLEYSGVGDFPQYPVNILADVNAVAGALVLHSQYPALTPGWVATGVVQPVTPGSLTTYIMIPVQDLPMLAPLRAVPFVGEPLADLIQPNLKVLVNWGYGNLEHGWSQGPANVPTPAGLFPDISVFDIAAALQRGTVQGVNDALADVGLQPLSSWLPRLP
;
A
#
# COMPACT_ATOMS: atom_id res chain seq x y z
N MET A 1 -6.39 18.50 0.46
CA MET A 1 -5.39 17.68 1.17
C MET A 1 -5.96 17.32 2.53
N ASN A 2 -5.78 16.08 2.99
CA ASN A 2 -6.59 15.50 4.08
C ASN A 2 -5.79 15.24 5.36
N PHE A 3 -4.75 16.03 5.64
CA PHE A 3 -3.84 15.77 6.78
C PHE A 3 -4.54 15.91 8.15
N VAL A 4 -5.58 16.74 8.20
CA VAL A 4 -6.38 17.06 9.40
C VAL A 4 -7.13 15.85 9.97
N ILE A 5 -7.49 14.89 9.10
CA ILE A 5 -8.19 13.66 9.54
C ILE A 5 -7.25 12.48 9.73
N LEU A 6 -5.96 12.64 9.40
CA LEU A 6 -4.99 11.56 9.53
C LEU A 6 -4.48 11.49 10.97
N PRO A 7 -4.23 10.28 11.49
CA PRO A 7 -3.62 10.11 12.80
C PRO A 7 -2.15 10.53 12.77
N PRO A 8 -1.56 10.93 13.92
CA PRO A 8 -0.19 11.42 14.01
C PRO A 8 0.83 10.39 13.49
N GLU A 9 0.58 9.08 13.60
CA GLU A 9 1.47 8.04 13.04
C GLU A 9 1.69 8.21 11.54
N ILE A 10 0.64 8.59 10.79
CA ILE A 10 0.73 8.73 9.33
C ILE A 10 1.41 10.06 8.96
N ASN A 11 1.02 11.17 9.60
CA ASN A 11 1.59 12.48 9.31
C ASN A 11 3.08 12.51 9.69
N SER A 12 3.42 12.07 10.90
CA SER A 12 4.81 11.92 11.36
C SER A 12 5.62 10.99 10.46
N THR A 13 5.13 9.76 10.17
CA THR A 13 5.91 8.82 9.34
C THR A 13 6.18 9.37 7.95
N ARG A 14 5.21 10.06 7.32
CA ARG A 14 5.42 10.70 6.02
C ARG A 14 6.47 11.81 6.08
N MET A 15 6.52 12.58 7.17
CA MET A 15 7.49 13.65 7.35
C MET A 15 8.91 13.14 7.62
N TYR A 16 9.04 12.01 8.33
CA TYR A 16 10.33 11.43 8.71
C TYR A 16 10.86 10.35 7.75
N SER A 17 10.09 9.97 6.73
CA SER A 17 10.50 9.03 5.69
C SER A 17 10.86 9.73 4.37
N GLY A 18 11.50 9.00 3.45
CA GLY A 18 11.85 9.49 2.11
C GLY A 18 13.32 9.89 1.95
N ALA A 19 13.64 10.44 0.78
CA ALA A 19 15.02 10.75 0.37
C ALA A 19 15.60 12.03 1.01
N GLY A 20 14.83 12.73 1.84
CA GLY A 20 15.22 13.98 2.48
C GLY A 20 15.37 15.16 1.50
N LEU A 21 16.14 16.17 1.92
CA LEU A 21 16.29 17.45 1.22
C LEU A 21 17.26 17.41 0.03
N GLY A 22 18.13 16.40 -0.03
CA GLY A 22 19.23 16.30 -1.00
C GLY A 22 18.79 16.46 -2.46
N PRO A 23 17.76 15.74 -2.93
CA PRO A 23 17.29 15.87 -4.31
C PRO A 23 16.82 17.28 -4.67
N MET A 24 16.13 17.98 -3.77
CA MET A 24 15.65 19.34 -4.03
C MET A 24 16.78 20.37 -4.01
N LEU A 25 17.77 20.20 -3.12
CA LEU A 25 18.99 21.02 -3.12
C LEU A 25 19.81 20.83 -4.40
N ALA A 26 19.92 19.58 -4.88
CA ALA A 26 20.58 19.29 -6.16
C ALA A 26 19.82 19.92 -7.33
N ALA A 27 18.48 19.90 -7.31
CA ALA A 27 17.66 20.58 -8.32
C ALA A 27 17.86 22.11 -8.29
N ALA A 28 17.93 22.72 -7.10
CA ALA A 28 18.22 24.15 -6.98
C ALA A 28 19.59 24.50 -7.59
N ALA A 29 20.63 23.75 -7.24
CA ALA A 29 21.97 23.95 -7.79
C ALA A 29 22.03 23.74 -9.32
N ALA A 30 21.28 22.78 -9.84
CA ALA A 30 21.16 22.57 -11.28
C ALA A 30 20.51 23.78 -11.97
N TRP A 31 19.44 24.35 -11.39
CA TRP A 31 18.80 25.56 -11.92
C TRP A 31 19.71 26.79 -11.86
N ASP A 32 20.50 26.96 -10.79
CA ASP A 32 21.54 28.00 -10.75
C ASP A 32 22.56 27.82 -11.89
N GLY A 33 22.96 26.58 -12.16
CA GLY A 33 23.85 26.24 -13.27
C GLY A 33 23.26 26.62 -14.63
N VAL A 34 21.98 26.31 -14.86
CA VAL A 34 21.28 26.71 -16.09
C VAL A 34 21.21 28.23 -16.22
N ALA A 35 20.88 28.95 -15.13
CA ALA A 35 20.86 30.41 -15.13
C ALA A 35 22.23 31.01 -15.50
N ALA A 36 23.31 30.51 -14.90
CA ALA A 36 24.67 30.98 -15.16
C ALA A 36 25.09 30.75 -16.63
N GLU A 37 24.82 29.57 -17.18
CA GLU A 37 25.12 29.25 -18.57
C GLU A 37 24.31 30.11 -19.55
N LEU A 38 23.01 30.31 -19.30
CA LEU A 38 22.16 31.17 -20.11
C LEU A 38 22.58 32.65 -20.05
N GLY A 39 22.94 33.16 -18.87
CA GLY A 39 23.46 34.52 -18.71
C GLY A 39 24.81 34.73 -19.39
N SER A 40 25.70 33.74 -19.30
CA SER A 40 26.99 33.72 -20.01
C SER A 40 26.78 33.69 -21.53
N ALA A 41 25.82 32.88 -22.01
CA ALA A 41 25.46 32.80 -23.41
C ALA A 41 24.87 34.12 -23.92
N ALA A 42 23.99 34.77 -23.14
CA ALA A 42 23.43 36.09 -23.46
C ALA A 42 24.55 37.14 -23.60
N THR A 43 25.42 37.23 -22.59
CA THR A 43 26.55 38.17 -22.59
C THR A 43 27.49 37.93 -23.77
N SER A 44 27.80 36.66 -24.07
CA SER A 44 28.67 36.29 -25.18
C SER A 44 28.03 36.63 -26.54
N PHE A 45 26.73 36.38 -26.69
CA PHE A 45 25.98 36.69 -27.90
C PHE A 45 25.86 38.20 -28.14
N GLU A 46 25.59 38.99 -27.09
CA GLU A 46 25.58 40.45 -27.16
C GLU A 46 26.96 41.04 -27.49
N ALA A 47 28.02 40.51 -26.87
CA ALA A 47 29.39 40.93 -27.16
C ALA A 47 29.77 40.63 -28.62
N LEU A 48 29.41 39.44 -29.13
CA LEU A 48 29.68 39.04 -30.51
C LEU A 48 28.90 39.91 -31.51
N THR A 49 27.60 40.09 -31.28
CA THR A 49 26.73 40.89 -32.17
C THR A 49 27.13 42.37 -32.18
N THR A 50 27.43 42.95 -31.01
CA THR A 50 27.94 44.32 -30.88
C THR A 50 29.32 44.46 -31.52
N GLY A 51 30.22 43.50 -31.34
CA GLY A 51 31.55 43.49 -31.96
C GLY A 51 31.48 43.44 -33.49
N LEU A 52 30.59 42.61 -34.05
CA LEU A 52 30.35 42.52 -35.49
C LEU A 52 29.82 43.83 -36.08
N ALA A 53 28.89 44.50 -35.38
CA ALA A 53 28.31 45.75 -35.85
C ALA A 53 29.17 46.99 -35.54
N GLY A 54 30.05 46.93 -34.54
CA GLY A 54 30.99 48.00 -34.18
C GLY A 54 32.30 47.97 -34.97
N GLY A 55 32.54 46.93 -35.78
CA GLY A 55 33.72 46.77 -36.62
C GLY A 55 33.62 47.46 -37.99
N THR A 56 34.20 46.86 -39.03
CA THR A 56 34.22 47.42 -40.39
C THR A 56 32.90 47.25 -41.16
N TRP A 57 31.95 46.46 -40.63
CA TRP A 57 30.66 46.19 -41.27
C TRP A 57 29.58 47.16 -40.76
N LEU A 58 29.60 48.37 -41.30
CA LEU A 58 28.69 49.46 -40.92
C LEU A 58 27.69 49.75 -42.04
N GLY A 59 26.39 49.81 -41.71
CA GLY A 59 25.34 50.18 -42.65
C GLY A 59 23.97 49.57 -42.33
N ALA A 60 23.01 49.77 -43.22
CA ALA A 60 21.63 49.29 -43.02
C ALA A 60 21.54 47.77 -42.80
N ALA A 61 22.43 46.99 -43.44
CA ALA A 61 22.46 45.53 -43.30
C ALA A 61 22.93 45.07 -41.91
N SER A 62 23.94 45.70 -41.31
CA SER A 62 24.39 45.34 -39.95
C SER A 62 23.43 45.86 -38.88
N ALA A 63 22.80 47.02 -39.10
CA ALA A 63 21.71 47.50 -38.24
C ALA A 63 20.48 46.56 -38.26
N ALA A 64 20.09 46.06 -39.44
CA ALA A 64 19.02 45.06 -39.56
C ALA A 64 19.38 43.74 -38.88
N MET A 65 20.64 43.29 -39.00
CA MET A 65 21.14 42.09 -38.30
C MET A 65 21.06 42.26 -36.78
N LEU A 66 21.54 43.38 -36.23
CA LEU A 66 21.42 43.68 -34.79
C LEU A 66 19.95 43.70 -34.33
N GLY A 67 19.07 44.31 -35.11
CA GLY A 67 17.63 44.33 -34.83
C GLY A 67 17.01 42.94 -34.80
N ALA A 68 17.43 42.05 -35.70
CA ALA A 68 16.98 40.65 -35.75
C ALA A 68 17.55 39.79 -34.61
N ALA A 69 18.74 40.14 -34.09
CA ALA A 69 19.42 39.41 -33.02
C ALA A 69 18.93 39.80 -31.61
N ALA A 70 18.50 41.05 -31.41
CA ALA A 70 18.08 41.57 -30.11
C ALA A 70 16.98 40.74 -29.40
N PRO A 71 15.93 40.22 -30.08
CA PRO A 71 14.93 39.39 -29.43
C PRO A 71 15.48 38.09 -28.84
N TYR A 72 16.52 37.52 -29.45
CA TYR A 72 17.14 36.29 -28.96
C TYR A 72 17.99 36.53 -27.71
N ALA A 73 18.75 37.63 -27.67
CA ALA A 73 19.50 38.04 -26.48
C ALA A 73 18.55 38.32 -25.30
N ALA A 74 17.46 39.04 -25.55
CA ALA A 74 16.43 39.32 -24.54
C ALA A 74 15.75 38.03 -24.02
N TRP A 75 15.50 37.06 -24.90
CA TRP A 75 14.98 35.74 -24.52
C TRP A 75 15.95 34.97 -23.62
N LEU A 76 17.25 34.94 -23.94
CA LEU A 76 18.26 34.29 -23.11
C LEU A 76 18.31 34.90 -21.71
N GLN A 77 18.31 36.24 -21.61
CA GLN A 77 18.35 36.94 -20.34
C GLN A 77 17.09 36.71 -19.50
N ALA A 78 15.90 36.74 -20.13
CA ALA A 78 14.65 36.46 -19.45
C ALA A 78 14.60 35.00 -18.94
N THR A 79 15.06 34.05 -19.76
CA THR A 79 15.10 32.63 -19.39
C THR A 79 16.11 32.37 -18.26
N ALA A 80 17.23 33.08 -18.25
CA ALA A 80 18.18 33.03 -17.13
C ALA A 80 17.52 33.49 -15.82
N SER A 81 16.78 34.62 -15.85
CA SER A 81 16.03 35.11 -14.69
C SER A 81 14.96 34.13 -14.21
N ASP A 82 14.25 33.46 -15.13
CA ASP A 82 13.26 32.44 -14.77
C ASP A 82 13.92 31.23 -14.10
N ALA A 83 15.11 30.82 -14.57
CA ALA A 83 15.89 29.74 -13.96
C ALA A 83 16.39 30.10 -12.55
N GLU A 84 16.85 31.33 -12.33
CA GLU A 84 17.20 31.84 -10.99
C GLU A 84 15.98 31.81 -10.05
N GLN A 85 14.81 32.22 -10.56
CA GLN A 85 13.57 32.16 -9.79
C GLN A 85 13.19 30.73 -9.43
N ALA A 86 13.34 29.76 -10.34
CA ALA A 86 13.12 28.35 -10.08
C ALA A 86 14.05 27.80 -8.98
N ALA A 87 15.34 28.15 -9.03
CA ALA A 87 16.30 27.79 -7.97
C ALA A 87 15.89 28.37 -6.61
N ALA A 88 15.47 29.64 -6.58
CA ALA A 88 15.00 30.29 -5.37
C ALA A 88 13.75 29.61 -4.78
N GLN A 89 12.77 29.23 -5.61
CA GLN A 89 11.57 28.53 -5.12
C GLN A 89 11.88 27.11 -4.63
N ALA A 90 12.82 26.40 -5.26
CA ALA A 90 13.29 25.10 -4.77
C ALA A 90 13.91 25.23 -3.37
N ARG A 91 14.71 26.27 -3.11
CA ARG A 91 15.25 26.54 -1.76
C ARG A 91 14.14 26.93 -0.77
N SER A 92 13.14 27.70 -1.18
CA SER A 92 11.98 28.00 -0.33
C SER A 92 11.21 26.74 0.09
N ALA A 93 11.06 25.77 -0.83
CA ALA A 93 10.44 24.48 -0.52
C ALA A 93 11.29 23.64 0.45
N VAL A 94 12.63 23.68 0.32
CA VAL A 94 13.57 23.07 1.28
C VAL A 94 13.38 23.68 2.67
N SER A 95 13.37 25.01 2.79
CA SER A 95 13.15 25.69 4.07
C SER A 95 11.81 25.36 4.70
N ALA A 96 10.76 25.16 3.89
CA ALA A 96 9.46 24.73 4.38
C ALA A 96 9.51 23.33 5.01
N PHE A 97 10.23 22.38 4.41
CA PHE A 97 10.41 21.04 4.96
C PHE A 97 11.29 21.06 6.23
N GLU A 98 12.38 21.83 6.23
CA GLU A 98 13.25 22.01 7.40
C GLU A 98 12.53 22.59 8.60
N ALA A 99 11.55 23.48 8.38
CA ALA A 99 10.71 24.00 9.46
C ALA A 99 9.68 22.97 9.95
N ALA A 100 9.12 22.17 9.03
CA ALA A 100 8.03 21.23 9.33
C ALA A 100 8.50 19.96 10.02
N GLN A 101 9.66 19.42 9.65
CA GLN A 101 10.16 18.15 10.16
C GLN A 101 10.35 18.14 11.69
N PRO A 102 11.07 19.09 12.31
CA PRO A 102 11.21 19.13 13.77
C PRO A 102 9.95 19.63 14.49
N ALA A 103 9.03 20.29 13.78
CA ALA A 103 7.73 20.70 14.34
C ALA A 103 6.76 19.51 14.45
N ALA A 104 6.87 18.52 13.55
CA ALA A 104 6.15 17.26 13.64
C ALA A 104 6.69 16.39 14.77
N VAL A 105 5.79 15.62 15.39
CA VAL A 105 6.12 14.68 16.46
C VAL A 105 7.00 13.57 15.90
N HIS A 106 8.02 13.16 16.65
CA HIS A 106 8.84 12.04 16.22
C HIS A 106 8.06 10.71 16.37
N PRO A 107 8.04 9.81 15.37
CA PRO A 107 7.26 8.56 15.42
C PRO A 107 7.49 7.70 16.68
N ALA A 108 8.71 7.70 17.23
CA ALA A 108 9.04 6.99 18.46
C ALA A 108 8.28 7.49 19.70
N ILE A 109 7.93 8.78 19.76
CA ILE A 109 7.16 9.36 20.89
C ILE A 109 5.73 8.84 20.84
N ILE A 110 5.15 8.81 19.64
CA ILE A 110 3.79 8.28 19.41
C ILE A 110 3.74 6.80 19.78
N ALA A 111 4.70 6.00 19.30
CA ALA A 111 4.81 4.59 19.64
C ALA A 111 4.97 4.37 21.16
N GLY A 112 5.79 5.19 21.83
CA GLY A 112 5.96 5.16 23.28
C GLY A 112 4.64 5.38 24.03
N ASN A 113 3.91 6.45 23.69
CA ASN A 113 2.60 6.75 24.29
C ASN A 113 1.57 5.62 24.05
N ARG A 114 1.51 5.04 22.85
CA ARG A 114 0.61 3.90 22.55
C ARG A 114 0.99 2.63 23.33
N SER A 115 2.28 2.35 23.48
CA SER A 115 2.75 1.21 24.30
C SER A 115 2.41 1.39 25.80
N GLN A 116 2.49 2.61 26.30
CA GLN A 116 2.10 2.95 27.67
C GLN A 116 0.59 2.81 27.88
N LEU A 117 -0.22 3.28 26.93
CA LEU A 117 -1.68 3.12 26.96
C LEU A 117 -2.06 1.64 27.07
N LEU A 118 -1.47 0.77 26.24
CA LEU A 118 -1.71 -0.67 26.30
C LEU A 118 -1.37 -1.25 27.68
N SER A 119 -0.23 -0.90 28.26
CA SER A 119 0.15 -1.34 29.61
C SER A 119 -0.85 -0.88 30.68
N LEU A 120 -1.35 0.36 30.57
CA LEU A 120 -2.31 0.92 31.51
C LEU A 120 -3.68 0.24 31.40
N VAL A 121 -4.15 -0.03 30.18
CA VAL A 121 -5.40 -0.74 29.90
C VAL A 121 -5.33 -2.18 30.42
N MET A 122 -4.23 -2.90 30.13
CA MET A 122 -4.04 -4.28 30.56
C MET A 122 -4.01 -4.44 32.08
N SER A 123 -3.55 -3.41 32.81
CA SER A 123 -3.53 -3.42 34.27
C SER A 123 -4.78 -2.80 34.91
N ASN A 124 -5.78 -2.35 34.14
CA ASN A 124 -6.96 -1.61 34.62
C ASN A 124 -8.11 -2.50 35.15
N LEU A 125 -7.79 -3.56 35.89
CA LEU A 125 -8.77 -4.60 36.30
C LEU A 125 -9.98 -4.08 37.10
N PHE A 126 -9.82 -2.99 37.86
CA PHE A 126 -10.87 -2.38 38.68
C PHE A 126 -11.17 -0.92 38.30
N GLY A 127 -10.67 -0.45 37.15
CA GLY A 127 -10.77 0.97 36.77
C GLY A 127 -9.74 1.88 37.47
N GLN A 128 -8.77 1.31 38.20
CA GLN A 128 -7.78 2.05 38.98
C GLN A 128 -6.84 2.92 38.13
N ASN A 129 -6.66 2.60 36.84
CA ASN A 129 -5.83 3.33 35.90
C ASN A 129 -6.62 4.32 35.03
N ALA A 130 -7.94 4.49 35.24
CA ALA A 130 -8.76 5.36 34.41
C ALA A 130 -8.18 6.79 34.25
N PRO A 131 -7.65 7.46 35.29
CA PRO A 131 -7.02 8.77 35.13
C PRO A 131 -5.74 8.75 34.28
N ALA A 132 -4.94 7.70 34.38
CA ALA A 132 -3.69 7.56 33.62
C ALA A 132 -3.96 7.24 32.15
N ILE A 133 -4.99 6.45 31.86
CA ILE A 133 -5.49 6.19 30.50
C ILE A 133 -5.95 7.49 29.86
N ALA A 134 -6.76 8.28 30.58
CA ALA A 134 -7.24 9.57 30.09
C ALA A 134 -6.09 10.55 29.80
N LEU A 135 -5.03 10.54 30.62
CA LEU A 135 -3.84 11.36 30.39
C LEU A 135 -3.07 10.91 29.13
N ALA A 136 -2.84 9.60 28.96
CA ALA A 136 -2.16 9.06 27.78
C ALA A 136 -2.92 9.36 26.48
N GLU A 137 -4.26 9.35 26.52
CA GLU A 137 -5.09 9.76 25.38
C GLU A 137 -5.06 11.26 25.14
N ALA A 138 -5.04 12.09 26.19
CA ALA A 138 -4.91 13.53 26.05
C ALA A 138 -3.57 13.94 25.42
N GLU A 139 -2.47 13.29 25.81
CA GLU A 139 -1.15 13.47 25.19
C GLU A 139 -1.16 13.06 23.70
N TYR A 140 -1.91 12.01 23.35
CA TYR A 140 -2.04 11.59 21.96
C TYR A 140 -2.80 12.59 21.10
N GLU A 141 -3.89 13.16 21.60
CA GLU A 141 -4.59 14.24 20.89
C GLU A 141 -3.73 15.52 20.78
N GLN A 142 -2.86 15.80 21.75
CA GLN A 142 -1.87 16.87 21.62
C GLN A 142 -0.87 16.60 20.49
N MET A 143 -0.36 15.35 20.40
CA MET A 143 0.53 14.96 19.30
C MET A 143 -0.16 15.08 17.94
N ARG A 144 -1.44 14.68 17.85
CA ARG A 144 -2.25 14.84 16.65
C ARG A 144 -2.39 16.30 16.24
N ALA A 145 -2.72 17.20 17.18
CA ALA A 145 -2.87 18.63 16.91
C ALA A 145 -1.53 19.29 16.49
N GLN A 146 -0.42 18.85 17.09
CA GLN A 146 0.92 19.31 16.74
C GLN A 146 1.28 18.92 15.31
N ASP A 147 1.08 17.65 14.93
CA ASP A 147 1.31 17.16 13.57
C ASP A 147 0.43 17.84 12.54
N GLU A 148 -0.85 18.06 12.85
CA GLU A 148 -1.76 18.80 11.99
C GLU A 148 -1.22 20.22 11.72
N THR A 149 -0.78 20.91 12.78
CA THR A 149 -0.24 22.27 12.68
C THR A 149 1.06 22.29 11.86
N ALA A 150 1.96 21.32 12.07
CA ALA A 150 3.19 21.19 11.30
C ALA A 150 2.91 20.96 9.80
N MET A 151 1.97 20.06 9.48
CA MET A 151 1.60 19.76 8.10
C MET A 151 0.86 20.91 7.41
N LEU A 152 0.02 21.66 8.14
CA LEU A 152 -0.63 22.87 7.61
C LEU A 152 0.40 23.97 7.32
N GLY A 153 1.34 24.21 8.24
CA GLY A 153 2.43 25.17 8.05
C GLY A 153 3.31 24.80 6.85
N TYR A 154 3.63 23.50 6.71
CA TYR A 154 4.35 22.98 5.55
C TYR A 154 3.59 23.22 4.25
N HIS A 155 2.31 22.85 4.21
CA HIS A 155 1.48 22.98 3.03
C HIS A 155 1.36 24.43 2.57
N LEU A 156 1.12 25.37 3.49
CA LEU A 156 1.02 26.79 3.20
C LEU A 156 2.33 27.32 2.60
N SER A 157 3.46 27.00 3.23
CA SER A 157 4.78 27.48 2.81
C SER A 157 5.20 26.87 1.47
N ALA A 158 5.02 25.56 1.28
CA ALA A 158 5.33 24.87 0.03
C ALA A 158 4.43 25.34 -1.13
N SER A 159 3.14 25.56 -0.87
CA SER A 159 2.21 26.05 -1.90
C SER A 159 2.53 27.50 -2.29
N ALA A 160 2.92 28.33 -1.33
CA ALA A 160 3.35 29.70 -1.60
C ALA A 160 4.61 29.74 -2.47
N ALA A 161 5.58 28.84 -2.24
CA ALA A 161 6.78 28.74 -3.08
C ALA A 161 6.43 28.35 -4.52
N VAL A 162 5.55 27.36 -4.71
CA VAL A 162 5.12 26.93 -6.05
C VAL A 162 4.28 28.00 -6.76
N ALA A 163 3.46 28.77 -6.04
CA ALA A 163 2.61 29.81 -6.61
C ALA A 163 3.38 30.98 -7.26
N GLN A 164 4.68 31.11 -6.99
CA GLN A 164 5.54 32.12 -7.63
C GLN A 164 6.09 31.67 -8.99
N LEU A 165 5.92 30.39 -9.35
CA LEU A 165 6.33 29.88 -10.65
C LEU A 165 5.19 30.05 -11.66
N PRO A 166 5.49 30.40 -12.92
CA PRO A 166 4.47 30.47 -13.96
C PRO A 166 3.77 29.11 -14.13
N PRO A 167 2.44 29.10 -14.40
CA PRO A 167 1.72 27.86 -14.67
C PRO A 167 2.39 27.13 -15.83
N TRP A 168 2.84 25.90 -15.58
CA TRP A 168 3.59 25.12 -16.56
C TRP A 168 2.78 24.88 -17.84
N GLN A 169 1.45 24.92 -17.73
CA GLN A 169 0.52 24.74 -18.85
C GLN A 169 0.60 25.84 -19.92
N GLU A 170 1.04 27.03 -19.53
CA GLU A 170 1.14 28.18 -20.43
C GLU A 170 2.49 28.23 -21.16
N LEU A 171 3.50 27.51 -20.66
CA LEU A 171 4.87 27.59 -21.16
C LEU A 171 4.99 27.31 -22.67
N PRO A 172 4.38 26.25 -23.24
CA PRO A 172 4.50 26.01 -24.67
C PRO A 172 3.87 27.11 -25.52
N GLN A 173 2.77 27.71 -25.07
CA GLN A 173 2.12 28.80 -25.81
C GLN A 173 2.97 30.07 -25.73
N ARG A 174 3.46 30.43 -24.54
CA ARG A 174 4.34 31.60 -24.38
C ARG A 174 5.59 31.49 -25.24
N LEU A 175 6.22 30.31 -25.27
CA LEU A 175 7.40 30.07 -26.09
C LEU A 175 7.10 30.19 -27.60
N ALA A 176 5.96 29.65 -28.05
CA ALA A 176 5.53 29.77 -29.42
C ALA A 176 5.26 31.23 -29.80
N ASP A 177 4.59 32.01 -28.95
CA ASP A 177 4.28 33.42 -29.19
C ASP A 177 5.54 34.29 -29.27
N MET A 178 6.51 34.06 -28.38
CA MET A 178 7.81 34.73 -28.40
C MET A 178 8.56 34.44 -29.70
N ALA A 179 8.66 33.16 -30.08
CA ALA A 179 9.34 32.76 -31.31
C ALA A 179 8.61 33.29 -32.57
N ASN A 180 7.28 33.30 -32.57
CA ASN A 180 6.48 33.84 -33.66
C ASN A 180 6.63 35.36 -33.79
N SER A 181 6.72 36.08 -32.68
CA SER A 181 7.00 37.52 -32.67
C SER A 181 8.41 37.82 -33.18
N ALA A 182 9.40 37.00 -32.83
CA ALA A 182 10.74 37.11 -33.38
C ALA A 182 10.73 36.89 -34.90
N ILE A 183 10.11 35.82 -35.39
CA ILE A 183 9.98 35.54 -36.83
C ILE A 183 9.29 36.70 -37.57
N ALA A 184 8.23 37.28 -36.98
CA ALA A 184 7.53 38.40 -37.58
C ALA A 184 8.41 39.66 -37.72
N SER A 185 9.41 39.84 -36.85
CA SER A 185 10.33 40.99 -36.89
C SER A 185 11.36 40.91 -38.01
N TRP A 186 11.59 39.74 -38.62
CA TRP A 186 12.70 39.49 -39.54
C TRP A 186 12.53 40.04 -40.97
N GLN A 187 11.43 40.74 -41.28
CA GLN A 187 11.18 41.35 -42.61
C GLN A 187 11.54 40.43 -43.79
N LEU A 188 11.03 39.20 -43.75
CA LEU A 188 11.42 38.14 -44.66
C LEU A 188 10.91 38.39 -46.09
N PRO A 189 11.73 38.14 -47.13
CA PRO A 189 11.25 38.13 -48.51
C PRO A 189 10.32 36.93 -48.73
N ASN A 190 9.25 37.13 -49.51
CA ASN A 190 8.27 36.10 -49.84
C ASN A 190 8.85 35.10 -50.87
N ILE A 191 9.65 34.16 -50.37
CA ILE A 191 10.29 33.09 -51.16
C ILE A 191 9.62 31.77 -50.76
N ASN A 192 8.85 31.15 -51.65
CA ASN A 192 8.24 29.85 -51.40
C ASN A 192 8.54 28.88 -52.55
N ILE A 193 8.68 27.59 -52.23
CA ILE A 193 8.84 26.50 -53.18
C ILE A 193 7.56 25.67 -53.18
N GLY A 194 6.81 25.68 -54.29
CA GLY A 194 5.50 25.03 -54.42
C GLY A 194 4.37 26.05 -54.61
N THR A 195 3.12 25.63 -54.43
CA THR A 195 1.92 26.42 -54.76
C THR A 195 1.00 26.64 -53.56
N GLY A 196 0.23 27.73 -53.56
CA GLY A 196 -0.78 28.00 -52.52
C GLY A 196 -0.23 28.43 -51.15
N ASN A 197 1.06 28.70 -51.02
CA ASN A 197 1.66 29.14 -49.76
C ASN A 197 1.40 30.63 -49.47
N THR A 198 1.12 30.97 -48.21
CA THR A 198 0.97 32.34 -47.70
C THR A 198 2.02 32.58 -46.60
N GLY A 199 2.91 33.54 -46.79
CA GLY A 199 4.07 33.81 -45.90
C GLY A 199 5.39 33.58 -46.63
N SER A 200 6.48 33.33 -45.91
CA SER A 200 7.84 33.25 -46.47
C SER A 200 8.57 31.94 -46.12
N PHE A 201 9.47 31.50 -46.99
CA PHE A 201 10.35 30.34 -46.83
C PHE A 201 9.64 29.00 -46.62
N ASN A 202 8.45 28.83 -47.20
CA ASN A 202 7.76 27.53 -47.17
C ASN A 202 8.21 26.64 -48.33
N ILE A 203 8.33 25.33 -48.06
CA ILE A 203 8.62 24.27 -49.04
C ILE A 203 7.46 23.29 -49.04
N GLY A 204 6.79 23.13 -50.18
CA GLY A 204 5.58 22.31 -50.36
C GLY A 204 4.37 23.17 -50.73
N ASN A 205 3.16 22.69 -50.46
CA ASN A 205 1.92 23.34 -50.92
C ASN A 205 0.97 23.74 -49.79
N ASN A 206 0.21 24.82 -50.01
CA ASN A 206 -0.89 25.27 -49.14
C ASN A 206 -0.51 25.54 -47.68
N ASN A 207 0.72 25.98 -47.42
CA ASN A 207 1.13 26.37 -46.07
C ASN A 207 0.74 27.83 -45.77
N THR A 208 0.34 28.11 -44.53
CA THR A 208 0.06 29.47 -44.02
C THR A 208 1.00 29.77 -42.86
N GLY A 209 1.84 30.80 -43.00
CA GLY A 209 2.91 31.15 -42.05
C GLY A 209 4.30 31.07 -42.71
N ASN A 210 5.35 31.04 -41.91
CA ASN A 210 6.74 31.05 -42.37
C ASN A 210 7.48 29.76 -42.06
N PHE A 211 8.47 29.41 -42.89
CA PHE A 211 9.41 28.30 -42.65
C PHE A 211 8.79 26.89 -42.55
N ASN A 212 7.60 26.66 -43.13
CA ASN A 212 7.01 25.32 -43.11
C ASN A 212 7.62 24.43 -44.20
N ILE A 213 7.89 23.16 -43.87
CA ILE A 213 8.34 22.13 -44.80
C ILE A 213 7.28 21.03 -44.86
N GLY A 214 6.73 20.79 -46.05
CA GLY A 214 5.63 19.86 -46.32
C GLY A 214 4.35 20.59 -46.74
N ASN A 215 3.17 20.00 -46.56
CA ASN A 215 1.92 20.53 -47.11
C ASN A 215 0.86 20.82 -46.04
N ASN A 216 -0.01 21.79 -46.33
CA ASN A 216 -1.20 22.13 -45.55
C ASN A 216 -0.92 22.52 -44.08
N ASN A 217 0.26 23.04 -43.76
CA ASN A 217 0.56 23.49 -42.39
C ASN A 217 0.04 24.91 -42.14
N THR A 218 -0.42 25.20 -40.93
CA THR A 218 -0.84 26.54 -40.49
C THR A 218 -0.09 26.93 -39.22
N GLY A 219 0.68 28.02 -39.26
CA GLY A 219 1.61 28.45 -38.21
C GLY A 219 3.04 28.54 -38.75
N ASN A 220 4.03 28.71 -37.87
CA ASN A 220 5.43 28.84 -38.30
C ASN A 220 6.25 27.58 -38.01
N ALA A 221 7.26 27.34 -38.85
CA ALA A 221 8.31 26.35 -38.64
C ALA A 221 7.83 24.91 -38.40
N ASN A 222 6.73 24.48 -39.04
CA ASN A 222 6.31 23.09 -39.00
C ASN A 222 7.07 22.25 -40.02
N ILE A 223 7.38 21.01 -39.67
CA ILE A 223 7.97 20.01 -40.57
C ILE A 223 7.03 18.81 -40.67
N GLY A 224 6.59 18.48 -41.87
CA GLY A 224 5.60 17.44 -42.16
C GLY A 224 4.31 18.02 -42.71
N ASN A 225 3.17 17.38 -42.50
CA ASN A 225 1.93 17.77 -43.19
C ASN A 225 0.74 17.99 -42.24
N ALA A 226 -0.14 18.91 -42.62
CA ALA A 226 -1.42 19.16 -41.95
C ALA A 226 -1.32 19.52 -40.46
N ASN A 227 -0.20 20.12 -40.03
CA ASN A 227 -0.07 20.60 -38.66
C ASN A 227 -0.73 21.98 -38.49
N LEU A 228 -1.43 22.19 -37.38
CA LEU A 228 -2.05 23.45 -36.98
C LEU A 228 -1.40 23.95 -35.69
N GLY A 229 -0.78 25.13 -35.73
CA GLY A 229 0.08 25.67 -34.67
C GLY A 229 1.53 25.74 -35.14
N SER A 230 2.47 26.06 -34.24
CA SER A 230 3.87 26.32 -34.62
C SER A 230 4.82 25.26 -34.07
N PHE A 231 5.95 25.06 -34.77
CA PHE A 231 7.05 24.20 -34.35
C PHE A 231 6.70 22.71 -34.19
N ASN A 232 5.72 22.21 -34.94
CA ASN A 232 5.38 20.80 -34.94
C ASN A 232 6.25 19.99 -35.90
N LEU A 233 6.56 18.75 -35.53
CA LEU A 233 7.23 17.76 -36.35
C LEU A 233 6.31 16.56 -36.57
N GLY A 234 5.99 16.23 -37.82
CA GLY A 234 5.17 15.08 -38.18
C GLY A 234 3.85 15.48 -38.84
N PHE A 235 2.76 14.79 -38.48
CA PHE A 235 1.51 14.87 -39.23
C PHE A 235 0.30 15.10 -38.34
N ASP A 236 -0.63 15.94 -38.81
CA ASP A 236 -1.95 16.18 -38.21
C ASP A 236 -1.90 16.62 -36.74
N ASN A 237 -0.81 17.27 -36.29
CA ASN A 237 -0.73 17.77 -34.92
C ASN A 237 -1.45 19.12 -34.78
N VAL A 238 -2.11 19.32 -33.64
CA VAL A 238 -2.84 20.56 -33.29
C VAL A 238 -2.27 21.16 -32.01
N GLY A 239 -1.83 22.41 -32.10
CA GLY A 239 -1.13 23.22 -31.09
C GLY A 239 0.38 23.28 -31.36
N ASN A 240 1.22 23.48 -30.36
CA ASN A 240 2.63 23.84 -30.56
C ASN A 240 3.60 22.76 -30.05
N PHE A 241 4.77 22.65 -30.70
CA PHE A 241 5.89 21.79 -30.27
C PHE A 241 5.55 20.29 -30.19
N ASN A 242 4.54 19.81 -30.91
CA ASN A 242 4.23 18.39 -30.94
C ASN A 242 5.16 17.65 -31.92
N ALA A 243 5.59 16.45 -31.54
CA ALA A 243 6.38 15.56 -32.37
C ALA A 243 5.67 14.21 -32.56
N GLY A 244 5.36 13.85 -33.80
CA GLY A 244 4.72 12.59 -34.18
C GLY A 244 3.39 12.81 -34.90
N LEU A 245 2.36 12.06 -34.53
CA LEU A 245 1.12 11.94 -35.30
C LEU A 245 -0.11 12.28 -34.46
N ASN A 246 -0.99 13.15 -34.96
CA ASN A 246 -2.30 13.41 -34.36
C ASN A 246 -2.27 13.81 -32.87
N ASN A 247 -1.25 14.54 -32.41
CA ASN A 247 -1.25 15.03 -31.04
C ASN A 247 -2.01 16.36 -30.93
N TYR A 248 -2.68 16.58 -29.79
CA TYR A 248 -3.52 17.74 -29.52
C TYR A 248 -3.06 18.51 -28.28
N VAL A 249 -3.14 19.83 -28.37
CA VAL A 249 -2.60 20.82 -27.42
C VAL A 249 -1.08 20.96 -27.59
N ASN A 250 -0.22 20.75 -26.60
CA ASN A 250 1.17 21.21 -26.74
C ASN A 250 2.22 20.22 -26.25
N ALA A 251 3.39 20.26 -26.88
CA ALA A 251 4.61 19.59 -26.41
C ALA A 251 4.47 18.06 -26.21
N ASN A 252 3.60 17.40 -26.97
CA ASN A 252 3.48 15.94 -26.91
C ASN A 252 4.45 15.26 -27.87
N VAL A 253 4.95 14.09 -27.47
CA VAL A 253 5.79 13.22 -28.30
C VAL A 253 5.12 11.87 -28.48
N GLY A 254 4.92 11.45 -29.73
CA GLY A 254 4.34 10.16 -30.07
C GLY A 254 3.04 10.29 -30.86
N THR A 255 2.02 9.49 -30.54
CA THR A 255 0.82 9.37 -31.36
C THR A 255 -0.45 9.58 -30.56
N ARG A 256 -1.37 10.41 -31.06
CA ARG A 256 -2.73 10.60 -30.52
C ARG A 256 -2.80 11.02 -29.05
N ASN A 257 -1.80 11.71 -28.54
CA ASN A 257 -1.88 12.25 -27.19
C ASN A 257 -2.74 13.52 -27.16
N VAL A 258 -3.54 13.68 -26.11
CA VAL A 258 -4.42 14.83 -25.89
C VAL A 258 -4.05 15.50 -24.57
N GLY A 259 -3.64 16.76 -24.64
CA GLY A 259 -3.18 17.55 -23.49
C GLY A 259 -1.71 17.92 -23.64
N GLN A 260 -0.96 18.04 -22.55
CA GLN A 260 0.38 18.64 -22.62
C GLN A 260 1.48 17.73 -22.08
N PHE A 261 2.66 17.78 -22.72
CA PHE A 261 3.87 17.04 -22.29
C PHE A 261 3.70 15.53 -22.18
N ASN A 262 2.78 14.92 -22.91
CA ASN A 262 2.67 13.47 -22.91
C ASN A 262 3.71 12.85 -23.84
N ILE A 263 4.25 11.71 -23.43
CA ILE A 263 5.19 10.91 -24.22
C ILE A 263 4.59 9.52 -24.40
N GLY A 264 4.34 9.11 -25.65
CA GLY A 264 3.87 7.76 -25.99
C GLY A 264 2.59 7.76 -26.83
N PHE A 265 1.63 6.91 -26.49
CA PHE A 265 0.49 6.61 -27.35
C PHE A 265 -0.85 6.83 -26.63
N GLU A 266 -1.71 7.64 -27.23
CA GLU A 266 -3.12 7.77 -26.84
C GLU A 266 -3.31 8.11 -25.35
N ASN A 267 -2.40 8.91 -24.77
CA ASN A 267 -2.57 9.44 -23.42
C ASN A 267 -3.51 10.66 -23.44
N THR A 268 -4.35 10.79 -22.42
CA THR A 268 -5.27 11.93 -22.23
C THR A 268 -4.96 12.62 -20.91
N GLY A 269 -4.79 13.93 -20.92
CA GLY A 269 -4.34 14.70 -19.77
C GLY A 269 -2.89 15.15 -19.94
N ASN A 270 -2.14 15.24 -18.85
CA ASN A 270 -0.92 16.03 -18.81
C ASN A 270 0.27 15.26 -18.23
N ALA A 271 1.45 15.43 -18.82
CA ALA A 271 2.72 14.89 -18.36
C ALA A 271 2.73 13.35 -18.18
N ASN A 272 1.93 12.60 -18.95
CA ASN A 272 1.91 11.15 -18.87
C ASN A 272 2.97 10.53 -19.79
N VAL A 273 3.58 9.43 -19.35
CA VAL A 273 4.55 8.65 -20.13
C VAL A 273 4.05 7.22 -20.28
N GLY A 274 3.82 6.78 -21.52
CA GLY A 274 3.41 5.41 -21.83
C GLY A 274 2.18 5.33 -22.72
N ILE A 275 1.26 4.42 -22.43
CA ILE A 275 0.11 4.13 -23.30
C ILE A 275 -1.20 4.26 -22.53
N TRP A 276 -2.19 4.96 -23.09
CA TRP A 276 -3.57 5.02 -22.58
C TRP A 276 -3.70 5.53 -21.15
N ASN A 277 -2.77 6.35 -20.69
CA ASN A 277 -2.92 6.96 -19.38
C ASN A 277 -3.90 8.14 -19.45
N VAL A 278 -4.75 8.27 -18.44
CA VAL A 278 -5.70 9.37 -18.26
C VAL A 278 -5.36 10.12 -16.99
N GLY A 279 -5.14 11.44 -17.05
CA GLY A 279 -4.87 12.26 -15.87
C GLY A 279 -3.48 12.90 -15.89
N PHE A 280 -2.79 12.96 -14.75
CA PHE A 280 -1.58 13.75 -14.57
C PHE A 280 -0.38 12.93 -14.10
N ARG A 281 0.78 13.07 -14.76
CA ARG A 281 2.07 12.50 -14.31
C ARG A 281 2.07 10.97 -14.12
N ASN A 282 1.28 10.24 -14.89
CA ASN A 282 1.30 8.78 -14.84
C ASN A 282 2.41 8.21 -15.72
N VAL A 283 3.05 7.13 -15.28
CA VAL A 283 4.07 6.40 -16.02
C VAL A 283 3.67 4.94 -16.16
N GLY A 284 3.45 4.48 -17.39
CA GLY A 284 3.14 3.08 -17.71
C GLY A 284 1.91 2.93 -18.59
N PHE A 285 1.04 1.97 -18.28
CA PHE A 285 -0.04 1.56 -19.19
C PHE A 285 -1.40 1.66 -18.51
N VAL A 286 -2.35 2.37 -19.13
CA VAL A 286 -3.77 2.40 -18.72
C VAL A 286 -4.00 2.95 -17.30
N ASN A 287 -3.12 3.82 -16.79
CA ASN A 287 -3.32 4.43 -15.47
C ASN A 287 -4.33 5.57 -15.55
N VAL A 288 -5.19 5.70 -14.53
CA VAL A 288 -6.20 6.78 -14.47
C VAL A 288 -6.01 7.54 -13.17
N GLY A 289 -5.74 8.84 -13.22
CA GLY A 289 -5.56 9.68 -12.02
C GLY A 289 -4.22 10.39 -12.00
N GLU A 290 -3.61 10.56 -10.82
CA GLU A 290 -2.42 11.40 -10.67
C GLU A 290 -1.24 10.66 -10.04
N GLY A 291 -0.09 10.68 -10.72
CA GLY A 291 1.20 10.24 -10.19
C GLY A 291 1.40 8.72 -10.10
N PHE A 292 0.64 7.92 -10.84
CA PHE A 292 0.76 6.46 -10.81
C PHE A 292 1.93 5.97 -11.64
N VAL A 293 2.60 4.92 -11.16
CA VAL A 293 3.66 4.22 -11.88
C VAL A 293 3.31 2.75 -11.96
N GLY A 294 3.15 2.21 -13.17
CA GLY A 294 2.81 0.80 -13.39
C GLY A 294 1.69 0.60 -14.40
N ILE A 295 0.87 -0.43 -14.19
CA ILE A 295 -0.20 -0.83 -15.10
C ILE A 295 -1.53 -0.71 -14.37
N ALA A 296 -2.50 -0.03 -15.01
CA ALA A 296 -3.91 0.01 -14.62
C ALA A 296 -4.19 0.44 -13.17
N GLN A 297 -3.51 1.47 -12.66
CA GLN A 297 -3.74 2.01 -11.32
C GLN A 297 -4.72 3.20 -11.37
N PRO A 298 -5.94 3.08 -10.78
CA PRO A 298 -6.94 4.14 -10.77
C PRO A 298 -6.87 5.04 -9.52
N GLY A 299 -7.13 6.34 -9.71
CA GLY A 299 -7.14 7.41 -8.70
C GLY A 299 -8.24 7.30 -7.66
N ASN A 300 -9.34 6.63 -8.02
CA ASN A 300 -10.54 6.53 -7.19
C ASN A 300 -10.95 5.08 -6.87
N GLY A 301 -10.12 4.07 -7.19
CA GLY A 301 -10.48 2.67 -6.98
C GLY A 301 -11.59 2.11 -7.90
N ASP A 302 -12.41 2.96 -8.53
CA ASP A 302 -13.68 2.52 -9.15
C ASP A 302 -13.71 2.39 -10.68
N VAL A 303 -12.65 2.72 -11.43
CA VAL A 303 -12.62 2.45 -12.87
C VAL A 303 -11.19 2.18 -13.36
N GLY A 304 -10.86 0.93 -13.72
CA GLY A 304 -9.62 0.66 -14.47
C GLY A 304 -9.05 -0.75 -14.49
N VAL A 305 -9.49 -1.68 -13.64
CA VAL A 305 -9.04 -3.09 -13.71
C VAL A 305 -10.02 -3.98 -14.49
N THR A 306 -11.29 -3.57 -14.60
CA THR A 306 -12.36 -4.42 -15.15
C THR A 306 -12.22 -4.68 -16.65
N SER A 307 -11.67 -3.78 -17.48
CA SER A 307 -11.72 -3.93 -18.95
C SER A 307 -10.51 -4.63 -19.60
N VAL A 308 -9.38 -4.78 -18.89
CA VAL A 308 -8.19 -5.48 -19.43
C VAL A 308 -8.04 -6.88 -18.82
N VAL A 309 -8.44 -7.08 -17.56
CA VAL A 309 -8.47 -8.43 -16.94
C VAL A 309 -9.57 -9.31 -17.55
N GLU A 310 -10.70 -8.73 -17.96
CA GLU A 310 -11.74 -9.44 -18.72
C GLU A 310 -11.23 -10.06 -20.03
N ARG A 311 -10.07 -9.60 -20.55
CA ARG A 311 -9.54 -10.05 -21.84
C ARG A 311 -8.30 -10.93 -21.75
N LEU A 312 -7.69 -11.15 -20.58
CA LEU A 312 -6.42 -11.90 -20.49
C LEU A 312 -6.26 -12.90 -19.32
N GLY A 313 -7.26 -13.19 -18.49
CA GLY A 313 -7.09 -14.20 -17.41
C GLY A 313 -8.36 -14.88 -16.87
N GLY A 314 -8.64 -16.07 -17.39
CA GLY A 314 -9.23 -17.25 -16.74
C GLY A 314 -10.29 -17.13 -15.62
N GLY A 315 -11.57 -17.19 -15.98
CA GLY A 315 -12.65 -17.92 -15.29
C GLY A 315 -12.90 -17.79 -13.77
N GLY A 316 -12.18 -16.96 -13.02
CA GLY A 316 -12.37 -16.74 -11.60
C GLY A 316 -11.58 -15.57 -10.97
N VAL A 317 -11.84 -15.32 -9.68
CA VAL A 317 -11.33 -14.20 -8.88
C VAL A 317 -10.99 -14.66 -7.45
N VAL A 318 -9.96 -14.06 -6.86
CA VAL A 318 -9.56 -14.21 -5.46
C VAL A 318 -9.85 -12.90 -4.73
N LEU A 319 -10.65 -12.95 -3.66
CA LEU A 319 -10.95 -11.81 -2.79
C LEU A 319 -10.25 -12.00 -1.44
N THR A 320 -9.28 -11.15 -1.11
CA THR A 320 -8.55 -11.19 0.16
C THR A 320 -9.02 -10.08 1.11
N LEU A 321 -9.21 -10.42 2.37
CA LEU A 321 -9.64 -9.50 3.43
C LEU A 321 -8.62 -9.48 4.57
N GLY A 322 -8.32 -8.30 5.11
CA GLY A 322 -7.38 -8.10 6.21
C GLY A 322 -7.99 -8.29 7.61
N GLY A 323 -7.14 -8.29 8.64
CA GLY A 323 -7.57 -8.31 10.05
C GLY A 323 -7.90 -6.92 10.63
N THR A 324 -8.17 -6.85 11.93
CA THR A 324 -8.42 -5.60 12.66
C THR A 324 -7.25 -4.62 12.51
N ALA A 325 -7.56 -3.34 12.28
CA ALA A 325 -6.61 -2.34 11.83
C ALA A 325 -5.45 -2.05 12.82
N PHE A 326 -4.31 -2.70 12.57
CA PHE A 326 -2.93 -2.21 12.76
C PHE A 326 -2.03 -2.57 11.55
N SER A 327 -2.56 -2.59 10.33
CA SER A 327 -1.71 -2.82 9.14
C SER A 327 -2.08 -1.95 7.94
N PRO A 328 -1.42 -0.78 7.78
CA PRO A 328 -1.26 -0.13 6.50
C PRO A 328 0.02 -0.67 5.82
N LEU A 329 0.04 -1.96 5.45
CA LEU A 329 1.04 -2.45 4.49
C LEU A 329 0.51 -2.26 3.06
N PRO A 330 1.36 -2.14 2.02
CA PRO A 330 0.90 -1.93 0.66
C PRO A 330 0.03 -3.13 0.22
N ARG A 331 -1.24 -2.85 -0.11
CA ARG A 331 -2.33 -3.81 -0.32
C ARG A 331 -1.96 -4.97 -1.27
N ILE A 332 -1.03 -4.76 -2.21
CA ILE A 332 -0.60 -5.77 -3.18
C ILE A 332 0.37 -6.82 -2.62
N PHE A 333 1.26 -6.48 -1.68
CA PHE A 333 2.20 -7.44 -1.10
C PHE A 333 1.50 -8.40 -0.15
N TYR A 334 0.46 -7.92 0.55
CA TYR A 334 -0.36 -8.77 1.40
C TYR A 334 -1.12 -9.82 0.58
N THR A 335 -1.87 -9.39 -0.45
CA THR A 335 -2.69 -10.29 -1.27
C THR A 335 -1.86 -11.37 -1.94
N ALA A 336 -0.69 -11.01 -2.50
CA ALA A 336 0.24 -11.99 -3.07
C ALA A 336 0.74 -12.97 -1.99
N ALA A 337 1.23 -12.46 -0.85
CA ALA A 337 1.78 -13.29 0.22
C ALA A 337 0.76 -14.31 0.76
N VAL A 338 -0.46 -13.86 1.09
CA VAL A 338 -1.47 -14.77 1.66
C VAL A 338 -2.06 -15.72 0.63
N SER A 339 -2.16 -15.31 -0.64
CA SER A 339 -2.65 -16.20 -1.71
C SER A 339 -1.64 -17.32 -1.97
N ASP A 340 -0.35 -17.00 -2.06
CA ASP A 340 0.70 -17.98 -2.27
C ASP A 340 0.83 -18.96 -1.09
N LEU A 341 0.73 -18.46 0.15
CA LEU A 341 0.89 -19.27 1.35
C LEU A 341 -0.32 -20.14 1.70
N PHE A 342 -1.55 -19.63 1.50
CA PHE A 342 -2.74 -20.26 2.07
C PHE A 342 -3.83 -20.63 1.06
N ILE A 343 -3.85 -20.01 -0.13
CA ILE A 343 -4.86 -20.32 -1.16
C ILE A 343 -4.30 -21.34 -2.15
N ASN A 344 -3.20 -21.01 -2.81
CA ASN A 344 -2.61 -21.84 -3.87
C ASN A 344 -2.34 -23.31 -3.45
N PRO A 345 -1.96 -23.61 -2.19
CA PRO A 345 -1.77 -25.01 -1.78
C PRO A 345 -3.06 -25.85 -1.73
N VAL A 346 -4.22 -25.22 -1.55
CA VAL A 346 -5.52 -25.91 -1.39
C VAL A 346 -6.48 -25.67 -2.56
N ASP A 347 -6.23 -24.63 -3.36
CA ASP A 347 -6.88 -24.37 -4.64
C ASP A 347 -5.86 -23.96 -5.72
N PRO A 348 -5.10 -24.91 -6.28
CA PRO A 348 -4.10 -24.59 -7.30
C PRO A 348 -4.68 -23.96 -8.58
N ALA A 349 -6.00 -24.13 -8.82
CA ALA A 349 -6.67 -23.56 -9.99
C ALA A 349 -6.81 -22.03 -9.87
N SER A 350 -6.79 -21.48 -8.65
CA SER A 350 -6.88 -20.04 -8.42
C SER A 350 -5.59 -19.28 -8.68
N ALA A 351 -4.46 -19.96 -8.91
CA ALA A 351 -3.18 -19.30 -9.21
C ALA A 351 -3.20 -18.44 -10.49
N GLY A 352 -4.18 -18.69 -11.38
CA GLY A 352 -4.43 -17.89 -12.57
C GLY A 352 -5.58 -16.88 -12.44
N TYR A 353 -6.23 -16.78 -11.28
CA TYR A 353 -7.36 -15.89 -11.05
C TYR A 353 -6.88 -14.46 -10.78
N ALA A 354 -7.73 -13.49 -11.09
CA ALA A 354 -7.49 -12.11 -10.68
C ALA A 354 -7.59 -11.99 -9.16
N ALA A 355 -6.55 -11.48 -8.49
CA ALA A 355 -6.57 -11.29 -7.04
C ALA A 355 -6.82 -9.83 -6.67
N ASP A 356 -7.77 -9.61 -5.76
CA ASP A 356 -8.15 -8.31 -5.25
C ASP A 356 -8.14 -8.29 -3.71
N PHE A 357 -7.94 -7.10 -3.14
CA PHE A 357 -8.04 -6.86 -1.71
C PHE A 357 -9.35 -6.13 -1.42
N LEU A 358 -10.32 -6.86 -0.86
CA LEU A 358 -11.60 -6.29 -0.48
C LEU A 358 -11.45 -5.50 0.83
N VAL A 359 -11.75 -4.20 0.76
CA VAL A 359 -11.66 -3.31 1.91
C VAL A 359 -12.90 -3.45 2.79
N THR A 360 -12.70 -3.91 4.02
CA THR A 360 -13.74 -3.89 5.07
C THR A 360 -13.40 -2.86 6.16
N PRO A 361 -14.35 -2.46 7.02
CA PRO A 361 -14.08 -1.46 8.05
C PRO A 361 -12.94 -1.84 9.00
N SER A 362 -12.83 -3.13 9.36
CA SER A 362 -11.75 -3.69 10.17
C SER A 362 -11.50 -2.93 11.48
N LYS A 363 -12.58 -2.49 12.15
CA LYS A 363 -12.54 -1.72 13.40
C LYS A 363 -12.94 -2.56 14.60
N LEU A 364 -12.40 -2.18 15.76
CA LEU A 364 -12.64 -2.78 17.06
C LEU A 364 -12.47 -1.69 18.12
N TRP A 365 -13.53 -0.92 18.36
CA TRP A 365 -13.54 0.05 19.47
C TRP A 365 -13.37 -0.67 20.83
N PRO A 366 -12.56 -0.14 21.77
CA PRO A 366 -11.77 1.09 21.67
C PRO A 366 -10.35 0.89 21.08
N LEU A 367 -9.94 -0.34 20.79
CA LEU A 367 -8.58 -0.68 20.33
C LEU A 367 -8.17 0.02 19.02
N THR A 368 -9.11 0.28 18.12
CA THR A 368 -8.83 0.95 16.83
C THR A 368 -9.10 2.47 16.83
N GLY A 369 -9.26 3.08 18.01
CA GLY A 369 -9.53 4.51 18.18
C GLY A 369 -10.90 4.79 18.82
N LEU A 370 -11.01 5.87 19.59
CA LEU A 370 -12.21 6.21 20.36
C LEU A 370 -13.41 6.64 19.49
N ASP A 371 -13.16 7.04 18.24
CA ASP A 371 -14.16 7.38 17.21
C ASP A 371 -14.45 6.23 16.23
N SER A 372 -13.78 5.08 16.40
CA SER A 372 -13.92 3.92 15.51
C SER A 372 -15.21 3.13 15.75
N LEU A 373 -15.61 2.31 14.77
CA LEU A 373 -16.77 1.42 14.93
C LEU A 373 -16.49 0.36 16.00
N SER A 374 -17.56 -0.02 16.72
CA SER A 374 -17.58 -1.25 17.51
C SER A 374 -17.33 -2.48 16.64
N LEU A 375 -16.99 -3.60 17.27
CA LEU A 375 -16.77 -4.87 16.57
C LEU A 375 -18.03 -5.27 15.79
N ASP A 376 -19.19 -5.23 16.43
CA ASP A 376 -20.44 -5.70 15.83
C ASP A 376 -20.83 -4.88 14.60
N LYS A 377 -20.68 -3.54 14.67
CA LYS A 377 -20.91 -2.66 13.51
C LYS A 377 -19.88 -2.88 12.41
N SER A 378 -18.62 -3.11 12.78
CA SER A 378 -17.54 -3.40 11.82
C SER A 378 -17.82 -4.70 11.06
N VAL A 379 -18.16 -5.77 11.79
CA VAL A 379 -18.48 -7.08 11.21
C VAL A 379 -19.74 -6.99 10.35
N ALA A 380 -20.83 -6.39 10.86
CA ALA A 380 -22.08 -6.27 10.10
C ALA A 380 -21.89 -5.53 8.76
N ARG A 381 -21.09 -4.45 8.77
CA ARG A 381 -20.75 -3.74 7.53
C ARG A 381 -19.83 -4.56 6.63
N GLY A 382 -18.82 -5.23 7.19
CA GLY A 382 -17.94 -6.12 6.45
C GLY A 382 -18.69 -7.26 5.75
N VAL A 383 -19.73 -7.82 6.39
CA VAL A 383 -20.60 -8.86 5.80
C VAL A 383 -21.35 -8.29 4.59
N ALA A 384 -21.92 -7.09 4.72
CA ALA A 384 -22.60 -6.44 3.59
C ALA A 384 -21.66 -6.17 2.41
N ASP A 385 -20.44 -5.67 2.69
CA ASP A 385 -19.44 -5.40 1.66
C ASP A 385 -18.96 -6.71 0.99
N LEU A 386 -18.73 -7.77 1.77
CA LEU A 386 -18.35 -9.10 1.25
C LEU A 386 -19.46 -9.75 0.42
N ASN A 387 -20.70 -9.72 0.90
CA ASN A 387 -21.84 -10.25 0.15
C ASN A 387 -21.99 -9.56 -1.20
N SER A 388 -21.91 -8.22 -1.21
CA SER A 388 -21.98 -7.45 -2.45
C SER A 388 -20.87 -7.86 -3.44
N ALA A 389 -19.65 -8.11 -2.94
CA ALA A 389 -18.55 -8.55 -3.79
C ALA A 389 -18.80 -9.96 -4.35
N ILE A 390 -19.17 -10.93 -3.51
CA ILE A 390 -19.46 -12.31 -3.93
C ILE A 390 -20.61 -12.33 -4.95
N MET A 391 -21.71 -11.64 -4.68
CA MET A 391 -22.88 -11.62 -5.55
C MET A 391 -22.61 -10.92 -6.89
N THR A 392 -21.70 -9.93 -6.92
CA THR A 392 -21.21 -9.35 -8.17
C THR A 392 -20.53 -10.42 -9.04
N GLN A 393 -19.62 -11.18 -8.45
CA GLN A 393 -18.87 -12.23 -9.18
C GLN A 393 -19.77 -13.40 -9.60
N PHE A 394 -20.73 -13.77 -8.75
CA PHE A 394 -21.79 -14.72 -9.07
C PHE A 394 -22.58 -14.33 -10.31
N THR A 395 -22.98 -13.05 -10.41
CA THR A 395 -23.73 -12.52 -11.55
C THR A 395 -22.90 -12.54 -12.84
N LEU A 396 -21.57 -12.39 -12.71
CA LEU A 396 -20.62 -12.52 -13.80
C LEU A 396 -20.26 -13.97 -14.17
N GLY A 397 -20.77 -14.95 -13.42
CA GLY A 397 -20.47 -16.37 -13.61
C GLY A 397 -19.01 -16.75 -13.29
N GLN A 398 -18.34 -15.96 -12.45
CA GLN A 398 -16.94 -16.16 -12.07
C GLN A 398 -16.83 -17.10 -10.86
N LYS A 399 -15.84 -18.00 -10.90
CA LYS A 399 -15.44 -18.73 -9.69
C LYS A 399 -14.78 -17.80 -8.71
N THR A 400 -15.13 -17.87 -7.43
CA THR A 400 -14.65 -16.94 -6.41
C THR A 400 -14.00 -17.70 -5.26
N VAL A 401 -12.79 -17.30 -4.88
CA VAL A 401 -12.12 -17.79 -3.66
C VAL A 401 -11.97 -16.61 -2.70
N VAL A 402 -12.48 -16.74 -1.48
CA VAL A 402 -12.44 -15.66 -0.48
C VAL A 402 -11.48 -16.03 0.65
N LEU A 403 -10.50 -15.17 0.95
CA LEU A 403 -9.64 -15.32 2.11
C LEU A 403 -9.97 -14.29 3.20
N GLY A 404 -10.30 -14.77 4.41
CA GLY A 404 -10.55 -13.95 5.59
C GLY A 404 -9.48 -14.15 6.67
N TYR A 405 -8.91 -13.04 7.16
CA TYR A 405 -7.93 -13.05 8.25
C TYR A 405 -8.50 -12.42 9.53
N SER A 406 -8.36 -13.10 10.68
CA SER A 406 -8.67 -12.56 12.00
C SER A 406 -10.13 -12.08 12.06
N GLN A 407 -10.40 -10.79 12.33
CA GLN A 407 -11.78 -10.25 12.28
C GLN A 407 -12.52 -10.56 10.97
N SER A 408 -11.83 -10.56 9.81
CA SER A 408 -12.50 -10.89 8.55
C SER A 408 -12.83 -12.37 8.41
N ALA A 409 -12.23 -13.27 9.20
CA ALA A 409 -12.71 -14.65 9.29
C ALA A 409 -14.08 -14.72 9.98
N VAL A 410 -14.33 -13.85 10.98
CA VAL A 410 -15.66 -13.70 11.59
C VAL A 410 -16.67 -13.15 10.58
N VAL A 411 -16.26 -12.17 9.77
CA VAL A 411 -17.07 -11.66 8.64
C VAL A 411 -17.46 -12.79 7.69
N VAL A 412 -16.51 -13.65 7.31
CA VAL A 412 -16.81 -14.82 6.47
C VAL A 412 -17.74 -15.79 7.19
N GLY A 413 -17.57 -16.04 8.50
CA GLY A 413 -18.46 -16.89 9.27
C GLY A 413 -19.91 -16.41 9.25
N GLU A 414 -20.13 -15.10 9.41
CA GLU A 414 -21.46 -14.49 9.29
C GLU A 414 -21.98 -14.51 7.84
N GLU A 415 -21.13 -14.30 6.84
CA GLU A 415 -21.52 -14.40 5.43
C GLU A 415 -21.95 -15.82 5.05
N LEU A 416 -21.25 -16.85 5.54
CA LEU A 416 -21.67 -18.24 5.37
C LEU A 416 -23.06 -18.49 5.96
N ARG A 417 -23.38 -17.91 7.12
CA ARG A 417 -24.74 -17.98 7.69
C ARG A 417 -25.75 -17.25 6.83
N HIS A 418 -25.40 -16.07 6.32
CA HIS A 418 -26.29 -15.33 5.44
C HIS A 418 -26.59 -16.11 4.15
N LEU A 419 -25.57 -16.59 3.44
CA LEU A 419 -25.71 -17.41 2.24
C LEU A 419 -26.51 -18.69 2.48
N ALA A 420 -26.39 -19.29 3.68
CA ALA A 420 -27.17 -20.46 4.06
C ALA A 420 -28.69 -20.19 4.07
N THR A 421 -29.12 -18.95 4.31
CA THR A 421 -30.53 -18.55 4.31
C THR A 421 -31.10 -18.28 2.91
N LEU A 422 -30.24 -18.06 1.91
CA LEU A 422 -30.65 -17.78 0.54
C LEU A 422 -31.13 -19.05 -0.18
N PRO A 423 -32.14 -18.95 -1.06
CA PRO A 423 -32.50 -20.00 -2.02
C PRO A 423 -31.32 -20.44 -2.88
N THR A 424 -31.29 -21.71 -3.30
CA THR A 424 -30.17 -22.29 -4.08
C THR A 424 -29.93 -21.62 -5.43
N ASP A 425 -30.95 -21.00 -6.02
CA ASP A 425 -30.89 -20.24 -7.28
C ASP A 425 -30.45 -18.78 -7.09
N GLN A 426 -30.37 -18.30 -5.85
CA GLN A 426 -29.97 -16.93 -5.51
C GLN A 426 -28.59 -16.86 -4.84
N ARG A 427 -27.81 -17.93 -4.90
CA ARG A 427 -26.46 -17.98 -4.35
C ARG A 427 -25.53 -18.82 -5.23
N PRO A 428 -24.21 -18.62 -5.15
CA PRO A 428 -23.23 -19.40 -5.89
C PRO A 428 -23.39 -20.91 -5.70
N ALA A 429 -23.06 -21.69 -6.73
CA ALA A 429 -22.93 -23.12 -6.58
C ALA A 429 -21.73 -23.47 -5.70
N LEU A 430 -21.75 -24.63 -5.04
CA LEU A 430 -20.64 -25.11 -4.20
C LEU A 430 -19.30 -25.27 -4.97
N SER A 431 -19.35 -25.39 -6.30
CA SER A 431 -18.18 -25.50 -7.17
C SER A 431 -17.56 -24.16 -7.57
N ASP A 432 -18.27 -23.06 -7.28
CA ASP A 432 -17.98 -21.72 -7.79
C ASP A 432 -17.64 -20.73 -6.67
N LEU A 433 -17.76 -21.15 -5.40
CA LEU A 433 -17.38 -20.36 -4.24
C LEU A 433 -16.68 -21.23 -3.19
N SER A 434 -15.49 -20.83 -2.78
CA SER A 434 -14.72 -21.46 -1.70
C SER A 434 -14.10 -20.41 -0.77
N PHE A 435 -13.72 -20.83 0.43
CA PHE A 435 -13.21 -19.94 1.47
C PHE A 435 -11.89 -20.44 2.07
N VAL A 436 -11.02 -19.50 2.44
CA VAL A 436 -9.80 -19.76 3.22
C VAL A 436 -9.79 -18.82 4.43
N LEU A 437 -9.70 -19.36 5.63
CA LEU A 437 -9.68 -18.58 6.87
C LEU A 437 -8.33 -18.75 7.54
N ILE A 438 -7.73 -17.65 7.98
CA ILE A 438 -6.47 -17.66 8.73
C ILE A 438 -6.68 -16.99 10.09
N GLY A 439 -6.31 -17.68 11.16
CA GLY A 439 -6.48 -17.18 12.53
C GLY A 439 -7.93 -16.86 12.89
N ASP A 440 -8.87 -17.75 12.60
CA ASP A 440 -10.30 -17.50 12.82
C ASP A 440 -10.64 -17.39 14.33
N PRO A 441 -11.07 -16.22 14.85
CA PRO A 441 -11.48 -16.06 16.24
C PRO A 441 -12.73 -16.88 16.60
N ALA A 442 -13.55 -17.23 15.60
CA ALA A 442 -14.77 -18.01 15.73
C ALA A 442 -14.56 -19.49 15.31
N ASN A 443 -13.32 -19.96 15.26
CA ASN A 443 -13.01 -21.37 14.99
C ASN A 443 -13.79 -22.27 15.99
N PRO A 444 -14.54 -23.31 15.57
CA PRO A 444 -15.41 -24.05 16.48
C PRO A 444 -14.66 -24.71 17.64
N ASN A 445 -13.49 -25.29 17.37
CA ASN A 445 -12.60 -25.81 18.38
C ASN A 445 -11.33 -24.94 18.46
N GLY A 446 -11.22 -24.14 19.52
CA GLY A 446 -10.06 -23.28 19.77
C GLY A 446 -10.33 -21.78 19.62
N GLY A 447 -11.31 -21.35 18.82
CA GLY A 447 -11.56 -19.92 18.63
C GLY A 447 -12.00 -19.23 19.93
N VAL A 448 -11.34 -18.11 20.29
CA VAL A 448 -11.64 -17.38 21.54
C VAL A 448 -13.10 -16.94 21.63
N LEU A 449 -13.73 -16.61 20.51
CA LEU A 449 -15.15 -16.25 20.48
C LEU A 449 -16.04 -17.47 20.69
N SER A 450 -15.66 -18.63 20.14
CA SER A 450 -16.38 -19.89 20.31
C SER A 450 -16.26 -20.49 21.71
N ARG A 451 -15.21 -20.13 22.48
CA ARG A 451 -15.02 -20.63 23.85
C ARG A 451 -16.09 -20.12 24.82
N PHE A 452 -16.63 -18.93 24.57
CA PHE A 452 -17.60 -18.27 25.46
C PHE A 452 -18.89 -17.92 24.70
N PRO A 453 -19.67 -18.94 24.28
CA PRO A 453 -20.82 -18.74 23.43
C PRO A 453 -21.90 -17.89 24.12
N GLY A 454 -22.44 -16.91 23.39
CA GLY A 454 -23.52 -16.05 23.87
C GLY A 454 -23.08 -14.89 24.78
N VAL A 455 -21.77 -14.72 25.00
CA VAL A 455 -21.26 -13.54 25.70
C VAL A 455 -21.36 -12.31 24.79
N HIS A 456 -21.88 -11.22 25.35
CA HIS A 456 -21.89 -9.91 24.71
C HIS A 456 -21.44 -8.88 25.75
N ILE A 457 -20.55 -7.97 25.34
CA ILE A 457 -20.04 -6.88 26.18
C ILE A 457 -20.73 -5.58 25.73
N PRO A 458 -21.79 -5.12 26.43
CA PRO A 458 -22.65 -4.05 25.92
C PRO A 458 -21.93 -2.70 25.74
N ILE A 459 -20.98 -2.39 26.63
CA ILE A 459 -20.26 -1.11 26.59
C ILE A 459 -19.36 -1.00 25.35
N ALA A 460 -18.85 -2.12 24.86
CA ALA A 460 -17.97 -2.17 23.69
C ALA A 460 -18.72 -2.57 22.41
N ASP A 461 -20.01 -2.95 22.52
CA ASP A 461 -20.80 -3.53 21.43
C ASP A 461 -19.98 -4.63 20.73
N PHE A 462 -19.55 -5.59 21.57
CA PHE A 462 -18.68 -6.71 21.22
C PHE A 462 -19.41 -8.01 21.54
N THR A 463 -19.82 -8.71 20.50
CA THR A 463 -20.41 -10.04 20.58
C THR A 463 -19.35 -11.12 20.39
N PHE A 464 -19.42 -12.16 21.22
CA PHE A 464 -18.71 -13.41 20.99
C PHE A 464 -19.50 -14.19 19.95
N PHE A 465 -19.15 -13.93 18.68
CA PHE A 465 -19.86 -14.48 17.53
C PHE A 465 -19.92 -16.01 17.59
N PRO A 466 -20.99 -16.63 17.06
CA PRO A 466 -21.10 -18.07 17.05
C PRO A 466 -19.97 -18.72 16.24
N ALA A 467 -19.72 -20.00 16.51
CA ALA A 467 -18.72 -20.77 15.79
C ALA A 467 -18.95 -20.79 14.28
N THR A 468 -17.89 -20.61 13.49
CA THR A 468 -17.92 -20.55 12.03
C THR A 468 -18.58 -21.82 11.45
N PRO A 469 -19.60 -21.68 10.56
CA PRO A 469 -20.27 -22.84 9.97
C PRO A 469 -19.31 -23.70 9.14
N SER A 470 -19.44 -25.02 9.23
CA SER A 470 -18.51 -25.96 8.58
C SER A 470 -19.11 -26.78 7.44
N ASN A 471 -20.35 -26.50 7.06
CA ASN A 471 -21.15 -27.32 6.15
C ASN A 471 -21.97 -26.50 5.13
N VAL A 472 -21.57 -25.23 4.90
CA VAL A 472 -22.27 -24.34 3.96
C VAL A 472 -21.56 -24.30 2.61
N TYR A 473 -20.27 -23.97 2.58
CA TYR A 473 -19.40 -24.00 1.38
C TYR A 473 -18.07 -24.68 1.71
N PRO A 474 -17.34 -25.18 0.68
CA PRO A 474 -15.97 -25.63 0.85
C PRO A 474 -15.11 -24.55 1.50
N ALA A 475 -14.42 -24.90 2.58
CA ALA A 475 -13.53 -23.98 3.28
C ALA A 475 -12.26 -24.66 3.80
N THR A 476 -11.19 -23.89 3.96
CA THR A 476 -9.98 -24.31 4.68
C THR A 476 -9.68 -23.31 5.79
N VAL A 477 -9.43 -23.78 7.01
CA VAL A 477 -9.10 -22.95 8.16
C VAL A 477 -7.69 -23.27 8.63
N TYR A 478 -6.79 -22.31 8.58
CA TYR A 478 -5.43 -22.41 9.15
C TYR A 478 -5.38 -21.75 10.52
N THR A 479 -4.80 -22.45 11.48
CA THR A 479 -4.63 -21.96 12.85
C THR A 479 -3.22 -22.29 13.34
N LEU A 480 -2.51 -21.30 13.87
CA LEU A 480 -1.26 -21.49 14.59
C LEU A 480 -1.55 -22.02 15.99
N GLU A 481 -0.85 -23.07 16.40
CA GLU A 481 -0.84 -23.57 17.78
C GLU A 481 -0.47 -22.43 18.74
N TYR A 482 -1.20 -22.31 19.86
CA TYR A 482 -1.08 -21.22 20.82
C TYR A 482 -1.40 -19.82 20.30
N SER A 483 -2.04 -19.66 19.13
CA SER A 483 -2.36 -18.33 18.58
C SER A 483 -3.16 -17.44 19.52
N GLY A 484 -3.88 -18.01 20.50
CA GLY A 484 -4.70 -17.29 21.48
C GLY A 484 -6.00 -16.71 20.92
N VAL A 485 -6.01 -16.29 19.65
CA VAL A 485 -7.23 -15.84 18.97
C VAL A 485 -7.93 -17.02 18.31
N GLY A 486 -7.22 -17.79 17.47
CA GLY A 486 -7.77 -18.97 16.81
C GLY A 486 -7.58 -20.28 17.59
N ASP A 487 -6.76 -20.26 18.64
CA ASP A 487 -6.42 -21.43 19.48
C ASP A 487 -6.21 -21.02 20.94
N PHE A 488 -7.33 -20.75 21.61
CA PHE A 488 -7.46 -20.40 23.01
C PHE A 488 -7.65 -21.67 23.88
N PRO A 489 -7.08 -21.73 25.09
CA PRO A 489 -7.20 -22.87 26.00
C PRO A 489 -8.65 -23.29 26.24
N GLN A 490 -8.88 -24.60 26.35
CA GLN A 490 -10.20 -25.12 26.72
C GLN A 490 -10.50 -24.93 28.20
N TYR A 491 -9.49 -24.84 29.05
CA TYR A 491 -9.64 -24.76 30.50
C TYR A 491 -8.99 -23.47 31.04
N PRO A 492 -9.70 -22.32 30.99
CA PRO A 492 -9.17 -21.00 31.38
C PRO A 492 -8.91 -20.82 32.89
N VAL A 493 -8.96 -21.90 33.67
CA VAL A 493 -8.45 -21.91 35.04
C VAL A 493 -6.94 -22.16 35.07
N ASN A 494 -6.38 -22.67 33.98
CA ASN A 494 -4.95 -22.88 33.83
C ASN A 494 -4.28 -21.58 33.39
N ILE A 495 -3.89 -20.77 34.37
CA ILE A 495 -3.28 -19.45 34.17
C ILE A 495 -2.03 -19.51 33.28
N LEU A 496 -1.25 -20.60 33.31
CA LEU A 496 -0.08 -20.74 32.44
C LEU A 496 -0.49 -20.83 30.98
N ALA A 497 -1.53 -21.60 30.68
CA ALA A 497 -2.10 -21.70 29.34
C ALA A 497 -2.68 -20.36 28.88
N ASP A 498 -3.39 -19.64 29.76
CA ASP A 498 -3.98 -18.35 29.43
C ASP A 498 -2.92 -17.28 29.15
N VAL A 499 -1.86 -17.20 29.97
CA VAL A 499 -0.74 -16.28 29.75
C VAL A 499 -0.03 -16.61 28.44
N ASN A 500 0.16 -17.90 28.14
CA ASN A 500 0.76 -18.33 26.89
C ASN A 500 -0.12 -17.97 25.68
N ALA A 501 -1.44 -18.14 25.79
CA ALA A 501 -2.40 -17.77 24.76
C ALA A 501 -2.43 -16.25 24.53
N VAL A 502 -2.40 -15.44 25.59
CA VAL A 502 -2.29 -13.97 25.46
C VAL A 502 -0.98 -13.57 24.78
N ALA A 503 0.14 -14.18 25.17
CA ALA A 503 1.42 -13.96 24.50
C ALA A 503 1.33 -14.33 23.01
N GLY A 504 0.72 -15.47 22.68
CA GLY A 504 0.49 -15.89 21.30
C GLY A 504 -0.43 -14.96 20.50
N ALA A 505 -1.46 -14.39 21.13
CA ALA A 505 -2.31 -13.39 20.49
C ALA A 505 -1.54 -12.12 20.12
N LEU A 506 -0.53 -11.75 20.91
CA LEU A 506 0.32 -10.58 20.67
C LEU A 506 1.42 -10.86 19.63
N VAL A 507 2.11 -12.01 19.76
CA VAL A 507 3.33 -12.27 18.99
C VAL A 507 3.11 -13.19 17.80
N LEU A 508 2.23 -14.18 17.87
CA LEU A 508 2.02 -15.15 16.77
C LEU A 508 0.87 -14.75 15.85
N HIS A 509 -0.23 -14.26 16.40
CA HIS A 509 -1.45 -14.04 15.62
C HIS A 509 -1.27 -13.03 14.47
N SER A 510 -0.35 -12.08 14.61
CA SER A 510 0.01 -11.08 13.59
C SER A 510 0.95 -11.61 12.49
N GLN A 511 1.52 -12.81 12.64
CA GLN A 511 2.60 -13.32 11.78
C GLN A 511 2.13 -14.14 10.57
N TYR A 512 0.85 -14.49 10.42
CA TYR A 512 0.38 -15.33 9.29
C TYR A 512 0.90 -14.87 7.92
N PRO A 513 0.86 -13.57 7.54
CA PRO A 513 1.37 -13.13 6.24
C PRO A 513 2.90 -13.19 6.09
N ALA A 514 3.62 -13.36 7.19
CA ALA A 514 5.08 -13.42 7.25
C ALA A 514 5.63 -14.85 7.44
N LEU A 515 4.76 -15.86 7.50
CA LEU A 515 5.18 -17.26 7.58
C LEU A 515 5.93 -17.69 6.31
N THR A 516 6.78 -18.69 6.45
CA THR A 516 7.44 -19.31 5.29
C THR A 516 6.60 -20.46 4.74
N PRO A 517 6.67 -20.76 3.42
CA PRO A 517 5.99 -21.92 2.85
C PRO A 517 6.37 -23.24 3.54
N GLY A 518 7.63 -23.38 3.95
CA GLY A 518 8.12 -24.55 4.68
C GLY A 518 7.47 -24.72 6.05
N TRP A 519 7.16 -23.62 6.75
CA TRP A 519 6.47 -23.67 8.03
C TRP A 519 4.98 -24.00 7.83
N VAL A 520 4.29 -23.36 6.87
CA VAL A 520 2.88 -23.69 6.59
C VAL A 520 2.72 -25.17 6.20
N ALA A 521 3.70 -25.74 5.48
CA ALA A 521 3.71 -27.16 5.11
C ALA A 521 3.83 -28.14 6.30
N THR A 522 4.19 -27.67 7.51
CA THR A 522 4.15 -28.49 8.72
C THR A 522 2.75 -28.70 9.28
N GLY A 523 1.74 -28.03 8.69
CA GLY A 523 0.35 -28.08 9.11
C GLY A 523 -0.21 -29.50 9.18
N VAL A 524 -0.91 -29.80 10.27
CA VAL A 524 -1.56 -31.07 10.55
C VAL A 524 -3.07 -30.91 10.33
N VAL A 525 -3.61 -31.67 9.37
CA VAL A 525 -5.05 -31.74 9.12
C VAL A 525 -5.75 -32.36 10.33
N GLN A 526 -6.70 -31.64 10.92
CA GLN A 526 -7.45 -32.08 12.09
C GLN A 526 -8.68 -32.91 11.69
N PRO A 527 -9.10 -33.88 12.52
CA PRO A 527 -10.28 -34.69 12.26
C PRO A 527 -11.55 -33.83 12.30
N VAL A 528 -12.57 -34.22 11.52
CA VAL A 528 -13.89 -33.58 11.47
C VAL A 528 -15.02 -34.62 11.49
N THR A 529 -16.23 -34.20 11.86
CA THR A 529 -17.41 -35.06 11.77
C THR A 529 -17.87 -35.24 10.31
N PRO A 530 -18.56 -36.34 9.97
CA PRO A 530 -19.12 -36.54 8.64
C PRO A 530 -20.06 -35.40 8.22
N GLY A 531 -19.96 -34.97 6.96
CA GLY A 531 -20.79 -33.89 6.40
C GLY A 531 -20.18 -32.48 6.52
N SER A 532 -18.97 -32.35 7.10
CA SER A 532 -18.22 -31.10 7.02
C SER A 532 -17.67 -30.89 5.60
N LEU A 533 -17.76 -29.65 5.12
CA LEU A 533 -17.13 -29.13 3.91
C LEU A 533 -15.83 -28.36 4.23
N THR A 534 -15.41 -28.34 5.51
CA THR A 534 -14.28 -27.53 5.96
C THR A 534 -13.10 -28.39 6.36
N THR A 535 -11.92 -28.07 5.81
CA THR A 535 -10.65 -28.65 6.23
C THR A 535 -10.02 -27.75 7.29
N TYR A 536 -9.64 -28.31 8.43
CA TYR A 536 -8.96 -27.56 9.51
C TYR A 536 -7.49 -27.99 9.55
N ILE A 537 -6.58 -27.02 9.51
CA ILE A 537 -5.14 -27.23 9.50
C ILE A 537 -4.54 -26.51 10.70
N MET A 538 -4.00 -27.29 11.64
CA MET A 538 -3.25 -26.77 12.78
C MET A 538 -1.77 -26.70 12.41
N ILE A 539 -1.17 -25.53 12.44
CA ILE A 539 0.25 -25.30 12.17
C ILE A 539 0.98 -25.33 13.53
N PRO A 540 1.81 -26.35 13.81
CA PRO A 540 2.50 -26.46 15.08
C PRO A 540 3.49 -25.32 15.32
N VAL A 541 3.64 -24.94 16.59
CA VAL A 541 4.60 -23.91 17.02
C VAL A 541 5.61 -24.53 17.97
N GLN A 542 6.89 -24.41 17.62
CA GLN A 542 7.97 -25.04 18.37
C GLN A 542 8.16 -24.45 19.76
N ASP A 543 8.07 -23.13 19.88
CA ASP A 543 8.32 -22.43 21.14
C ASP A 543 7.05 -21.90 21.78
N LEU A 544 7.01 -21.95 23.11
CA LEU A 544 5.94 -21.32 23.86
C LEU A 544 6.03 -19.79 23.72
N PRO A 545 4.98 -19.11 23.22
CA PRO A 545 4.96 -17.65 23.10
C PRO A 545 5.34 -16.90 24.38
N MET A 546 4.97 -17.42 25.56
CA MET A 546 5.32 -16.79 26.84
C MET A 546 6.82 -16.75 27.15
N LEU A 547 7.62 -17.59 26.49
CA LEU A 547 9.08 -17.62 26.65
C LEU A 547 9.81 -16.70 25.68
N ALA A 548 9.12 -16.06 24.72
CA ALA A 548 9.74 -15.14 23.78
C ALA A 548 10.56 -14.02 24.44
N PRO A 549 10.10 -13.36 25.55
CA PRO A 549 10.91 -12.38 26.25
C PRO A 549 12.18 -12.96 26.91
N LEU A 550 12.13 -14.21 27.37
CA LEU A 550 13.29 -14.88 27.96
C LEU A 550 14.32 -15.22 26.88
N ARG A 551 13.88 -15.78 25.75
CA ARG A 551 14.76 -16.09 24.60
C ARG A 551 15.43 -14.84 24.03
N ALA A 552 14.77 -13.68 24.11
CA ALA A 552 15.35 -12.40 23.69
C ALA A 552 16.56 -11.93 24.54
N VAL A 553 16.84 -12.55 25.70
CA VAL A 553 18.02 -12.22 26.52
C VAL A 553 19.29 -12.81 25.88
N PRO A 554 20.26 -11.99 25.47
CA PRO A 554 21.46 -12.48 24.78
C PRO A 554 22.26 -13.50 25.61
N PHE A 555 22.84 -14.49 24.93
CA PHE A 555 23.75 -15.54 25.45
C PHE A 555 23.17 -16.55 26.43
N VAL A 556 22.21 -16.16 27.27
CA VAL A 556 21.63 -17.03 28.32
C VAL A 556 20.14 -17.32 28.12
N GLY A 557 19.45 -16.53 27.28
CA GLY A 557 18.01 -16.64 27.06
C GLY A 557 17.60 -17.99 26.47
N GLU A 558 18.22 -18.38 25.36
CA GLU A 558 17.94 -19.65 24.66
C GLU A 558 18.19 -20.87 25.58
N PRO A 559 19.38 -21.06 26.20
CA PRO A 559 19.59 -22.20 27.08
C PRO A 559 18.63 -22.25 28.28
N LEU A 560 18.28 -21.09 28.85
CA LEU A 560 17.36 -21.05 29.99
C LEU A 560 15.92 -21.34 29.57
N ALA A 561 15.50 -20.87 28.40
CA ALA A 561 14.18 -21.17 27.84
C ALA A 561 14.08 -22.65 27.48
N ASP A 562 15.07 -23.23 26.81
CA ASP A 562 15.12 -24.66 26.45
C ASP A 562 15.17 -25.56 27.69
N LEU A 563 15.81 -25.12 28.78
CA LEU A 563 15.82 -25.85 30.03
C LEU A 563 14.41 -26.04 30.63
N ILE A 564 13.57 -24.99 30.58
CA ILE A 564 12.27 -24.99 31.24
C ILE A 564 11.11 -25.31 30.30
N GLN A 565 11.28 -25.09 28.99
CA GLN A 565 10.21 -25.17 28.00
C GLN A 565 9.52 -26.54 27.97
N PRO A 566 10.20 -27.70 27.99
CA PRO A 566 9.51 -28.99 27.87
C PRO A 566 8.55 -29.26 29.03
N ASN A 567 8.94 -28.93 30.26
CA ASN A 567 8.04 -29.02 31.42
C ASN A 567 6.93 -27.98 31.35
N LEU A 568 7.25 -26.76 30.94
CA LEU A 568 6.26 -25.70 30.80
C LEU A 568 5.23 -26.04 29.72
N LYS A 569 5.63 -26.70 28.62
CA LYS A 569 4.74 -27.21 27.58
C LYS A 569 3.74 -28.20 28.14
N VAL A 570 4.17 -29.15 28.98
CA VAL A 570 3.24 -30.08 29.65
C VAL A 570 2.18 -29.31 30.46
N LEU A 571 2.60 -28.31 31.23
CA LEU A 571 1.70 -27.52 32.08
C LEU A 571 0.77 -26.60 31.28
N VAL A 572 1.26 -26.01 30.18
CA VAL A 572 0.47 -25.18 29.27
C VAL A 572 -0.53 -26.03 28.50
N ASN A 573 -0.08 -27.13 27.89
CA ASN A 573 -0.91 -28.01 27.07
C ASN A 573 -2.03 -28.64 27.89
N TRP A 574 -1.79 -28.88 29.19
CA TRP A 574 -2.82 -29.32 30.11
C TRP A 574 -4.07 -28.42 30.10
N GLY A 575 -3.91 -27.11 29.91
CA GLY A 575 -5.01 -26.14 29.74
C GLY A 575 -5.79 -26.29 28.42
N TYR A 576 -5.25 -27.03 27.45
CA TYR A 576 -5.90 -27.40 26.20
C TYR A 576 -6.55 -28.80 26.25
N GLY A 577 -6.33 -29.56 27.34
CA GLY A 577 -6.84 -30.93 27.47
C GLY A 577 -5.97 -31.99 26.78
N ASN A 578 -4.69 -31.68 26.54
CA ASN A 578 -3.71 -32.60 25.96
C ASN A 578 -2.33 -32.38 26.61
N LEU A 579 -1.43 -33.36 26.65
CA LEU A 579 -0.07 -33.16 27.24
C LEU A 579 1.03 -32.97 26.19
N GLU A 580 0.76 -33.33 24.93
CA GLU A 580 1.72 -33.34 23.82
C GLU A 580 1.54 -32.14 22.89
N HIS A 581 0.30 -31.66 22.74
CA HIS A 581 -0.10 -30.63 21.80
C HIS A 581 -0.85 -29.49 22.46
N GLY A 582 -0.63 -28.28 21.96
CA GLY A 582 -1.21 -27.04 22.42
C GLY A 582 -2.62 -26.74 21.92
N TRP A 583 -3.39 -27.75 21.52
CA TRP A 583 -4.76 -27.59 21.02
C TRP A 583 -5.69 -28.69 21.53
N SER A 584 -6.98 -28.36 21.58
CA SER A 584 -8.01 -29.26 22.10
C SER A 584 -8.31 -30.44 21.18
N GLN A 585 -8.49 -31.61 21.79
CA GLN A 585 -8.73 -32.85 21.07
C GLN A 585 -10.20 -33.01 20.66
N GLY A 586 -10.44 -33.81 19.62
CA GLY A 586 -11.76 -34.08 19.06
C GLY A 586 -11.97 -33.41 17.70
N PRO A 587 -13.19 -33.54 17.12
CA PRO A 587 -13.47 -32.99 15.81
C PRO A 587 -13.37 -31.46 15.77
N ALA A 588 -12.55 -30.91 14.89
CA ALA A 588 -12.27 -29.47 14.82
C ALA A 588 -13.49 -28.61 14.45
N ASN A 589 -14.47 -29.21 13.78
CA ASN A 589 -15.70 -28.55 13.35
C ASN A 589 -16.83 -28.55 14.39
N VAL A 590 -16.58 -29.10 15.58
CA VAL A 590 -17.56 -29.15 16.68
C VAL A 590 -17.25 -28.04 17.69
N PRO A 591 -18.21 -27.14 17.99
CA PRO A 591 -18.02 -26.10 19.00
C PRO A 591 -17.59 -26.69 20.35
N THR A 592 -16.42 -26.26 20.83
CA THR A 592 -15.82 -26.75 22.07
C THR A 592 -15.74 -25.60 23.09
N PRO A 593 -16.78 -25.37 23.91
CA PRO A 593 -16.81 -24.27 24.86
C PRO A 593 -15.77 -24.45 25.98
N ALA A 594 -15.50 -23.36 26.72
CA ALA A 594 -14.63 -23.40 27.89
C ALA A 594 -15.15 -24.39 28.96
N GLY A 595 -14.24 -25.21 29.48
CA GLY A 595 -14.48 -26.15 30.57
C GLY A 595 -13.77 -25.71 31.86
N LEU A 596 -14.07 -26.40 32.95
CA LEU A 596 -13.44 -26.13 34.25
C LEU A 596 -12.12 -26.88 34.42
N PHE A 597 -12.09 -28.21 34.21
CA PHE A 597 -10.87 -29.01 34.40
C PHE A 597 -10.72 -30.07 33.31
N PRO A 598 -9.49 -30.30 32.82
CA PRO A 598 -9.17 -31.39 31.90
C PRO A 598 -9.28 -32.76 32.59
N ASP A 599 -9.78 -33.75 31.86
CA ASP A 599 -9.83 -35.14 32.30
C ASP A 599 -8.50 -35.85 31.98
N ILE A 600 -7.43 -35.43 32.68
CA ILE A 600 -6.09 -36.00 32.55
C ILE A 600 -5.60 -36.44 33.93
N SER A 601 -5.11 -37.66 34.02
CA SER A 601 -4.57 -38.22 35.27
C SER A 601 -3.34 -37.45 35.74
N VAL A 602 -3.29 -37.17 37.04
CA VAL A 602 -2.10 -36.58 37.70
C VAL A 602 -0.83 -37.41 37.52
N PHE A 603 -0.97 -38.73 37.32
CA PHE A 603 0.16 -39.62 37.05
C PHE A 603 0.74 -39.42 35.65
N ASP A 604 -0.11 -39.15 34.66
CA ASP A 604 0.33 -38.88 33.28
C ASP A 604 1.07 -37.54 33.21
N ILE A 605 0.58 -36.53 33.95
CA ILE A 605 1.25 -35.25 34.12
C ILE A 605 2.62 -35.44 34.77
N ALA A 606 2.71 -36.20 35.86
CA ALA A 606 3.98 -36.47 36.54
C ALA A 606 4.97 -37.19 35.62
N ALA A 607 4.52 -38.19 34.85
CA ALA A 607 5.36 -38.89 33.88
C ALA A 607 5.83 -37.97 32.74
N ALA A 608 4.96 -37.07 32.25
CA ALA A 608 5.30 -36.10 31.24
C ALA A 608 6.31 -35.06 31.74
N LEU A 609 6.18 -34.57 32.98
CA LEU A 609 7.16 -33.67 33.61
C LEU A 609 8.51 -34.35 33.85
N GLN A 610 8.53 -35.65 34.16
CA GLN A 610 9.79 -36.38 34.24
C GLN A 610 10.51 -36.41 32.89
N ARG A 611 9.78 -36.69 31.79
CA ARG A 611 10.34 -36.68 30.44
C ARG A 611 10.79 -35.27 30.03
N GLY A 612 9.97 -34.26 30.29
CA GLY A 612 10.27 -32.87 30.00
C GLY A 612 11.53 -32.39 30.73
N THR A 613 11.75 -32.82 31.98
CA THR A 613 12.98 -32.47 32.72
C THR A 613 14.22 -33.02 32.04
N VAL A 614 14.19 -34.27 31.58
CA VAL A 614 15.33 -34.88 30.86
C VAL A 614 15.56 -34.17 29.52
N GLN A 615 14.48 -33.88 28.80
CA GLN A 615 14.55 -33.17 27.53
C GLN A 615 15.14 -31.77 27.71
N GLY A 616 14.63 -30.97 28.64
CA GLY A 616 15.08 -29.59 28.82
C GLY A 616 16.55 -29.49 29.23
N VAL A 617 17.02 -30.42 30.06
CA VAL A 617 18.45 -30.49 30.39
C VAL A 617 19.29 -30.81 29.14
N ASN A 618 18.84 -31.72 28.28
CA ASN A 618 19.56 -32.06 27.06
C ASN A 618 19.56 -30.90 26.04
N ASP A 619 18.42 -30.23 25.87
CA ASP A 619 18.27 -29.10 24.93
C ASP A 619 19.13 -27.91 25.38
N ALA A 620 19.07 -27.53 26.67
CA ALA A 620 19.90 -26.47 27.23
C ALA A 620 21.42 -26.76 27.15
N LEU A 621 21.82 -28.02 27.27
CA LEU A 621 23.23 -28.42 27.10
C LEU A 621 23.67 -28.31 25.64
N ALA A 622 22.79 -28.67 24.70
CA ALA A 622 23.07 -28.55 23.27
C ALA A 622 23.30 -27.08 22.87
N ASP A 623 22.50 -26.15 23.41
CA ASP A 623 22.64 -24.71 23.14
C ASP A 623 23.97 -24.11 23.58
N VAL A 624 24.57 -24.65 24.65
CA VAL A 624 25.89 -24.23 25.14
C VAL A 624 27.04 -25.07 24.57
N GLY A 625 26.77 -25.91 23.55
CA GLY A 625 27.75 -26.72 22.84
C GLY A 625 28.24 -27.96 23.61
N LEU A 626 27.49 -28.41 24.61
CA LEU A 626 27.77 -29.63 25.39
C LEU A 626 26.96 -30.82 24.86
N GLN A 627 27.49 -32.03 25.05
CA GLN A 627 26.79 -33.25 24.63
C GLN A 627 25.60 -33.56 25.57
N PRO A 628 24.43 -33.96 25.04
CA PRO A 628 23.28 -34.40 25.84
C PRO A 628 23.64 -35.51 26.84
N LEU A 629 23.05 -35.48 28.03
CA LEU A 629 23.41 -36.36 29.15
C LEU A 629 22.89 -37.80 29.03
N SER A 630 22.02 -38.14 28.07
CA SER A 630 21.39 -39.48 28.04
C SER A 630 21.17 -40.10 26.65
N SER A 631 22.02 -41.08 26.35
CA SER A 631 21.68 -42.34 25.66
C SER A 631 21.33 -43.47 26.65
N TRP A 632 21.07 -43.15 27.93
CA TRP A 632 21.11 -44.09 29.06
C TRP A 632 19.92 -44.02 30.04
N LEU A 633 18.68 -44.07 29.55
CA LEU A 633 17.57 -44.57 30.37
C LEU A 633 16.84 -45.71 29.63
N PRO A 634 16.69 -46.90 30.24
CA PRO A 634 15.98 -48.00 29.62
C PRO A 634 14.51 -47.59 29.44
N ARG A 635 13.95 -47.87 28.25
CA ARG A 635 12.50 -47.94 28.06
C ARG A 635 11.99 -48.99 29.05
N LEU A 636 11.39 -48.55 30.15
CA LEU A 636 10.59 -49.44 30.99
C LEU A 636 9.25 -49.67 30.28
N PRO A 637 8.74 -50.91 30.33
CA PRO A 637 7.67 -51.41 29.46
C PRO A 637 6.34 -50.68 29.60
#